data_AF-A0A3A8KAH7-F1
#
_entry.id   AF-A0A3A8KAH7-F1
#
_cell.length_a   1.000
_cell.length_b   1.000
_cell.length_c   1.000
_cell.angle_alpha   90.00
_cell.angle_beta   90.00
_cell.angle_gamma   90.00
#
_symmetry.space_group_name_H-M   'P 1'
#
loop_
_entity.id
_entity.type
_entity.pdbx_description
1 polymer ?
#
loop_
_entity_poly.entity_id
_entity_poly.type
_entity_poly.pdbx_seq_one_letter_code
_entity_poly.pdbx_strand_id
1 'polypeptide(L)'
;MRTAWRRLLTSLGFSSKAEEPPLLEAEELARWYAGLGLKERLAVSRNLIQRVRAPRAPRDPSTLPAVVTGRLMFEQDGPQGPIPLHHLKVELWDRDFGTPDDFLGETFTGADGSFVIRYDPADAGEGDLPDLELRFFEPQHTFRQDGRVVETWKRIGSERGPDDHTGLEYDFGTLRLPYWEYDPSTPLARLLVVEEGTPPTAYAPGRALAMLKAVAPIELVKRQHQLQIRMGQTPSLAKIQADYPEAMTVRMERESPGSTRSDAWFGERLLNGMFSSILDRDPEVPGDAQAFRLYLPWNAYEQDGVHCLPDVDLRLRLVDGKLMPQRIILGMREPGATAPGSPVTRRTYTPADGAAWEAAKRMARVSATLDVELGNHLGQCHFNVEQYAIAAHRNLRRNPLRWLLMPHLREVVLINHSANGFLVGPTGYISRASALTEGGINQRLEHLLGSYDWKGFAPATPVCEGHRYAQAGQLFWKLLGEHIDAFFAEHGAEIEAQWQEVHRFSDDLVAHSAPAFVCRYLRAKVPGKEALWFVRSERMDLGAKVAEPPPKAVSAVTRTERPQAGEVEALKSLCRYVIFFATFRHAWANNLQWEDAGEVLYSCLGLRWGKGGALSTEEDLDVAPTPDEATEMLWISWMLSKTNYGFILSNEEEDLHPRLLELLRTHAAEFAALGLDVRTVSSRINI
;
A
#
# COMPACT_ATOMS: atom_id res chain seq x y z
N MET A 1 40.42 23.40 15.88
CA MET A 1 41.74 23.59 16.56
C MET A 1 42.20 22.38 17.39
N ARG A 2 41.33 21.69 18.15
CA ARG A 2 41.72 20.51 18.96
C ARG A 2 42.26 19.29 18.17
N THR A 3 41.81 19.09 16.94
CA THR A 3 42.25 18.00 16.04
C THR A 3 43.66 18.18 15.48
N ALA A 4 44.10 19.42 15.27
CA ALA A 4 45.47 19.71 14.82
C ALA A 4 46.48 19.50 15.95
N TRP A 5 46.08 19.79 17.19
CA TRP A 5 46.93 19.59 18.37
C TRP A 5 47.14 18.11 18.71
N ARG A 6 46.11 17.26 18.53
CA ARG A 6 46.23 15.81 18.69
C ARG A 6 47.22 15.21 17.69
N ARG A 7 47.18 15.62 16.41
CA ARG A 7 48.11 15.13 15.37
C ARG A 7 49.57 15.53 15.65
N LEU A 8 49.80 16.72 16.21
CA LEU A 8 51.15 17.19 16.57
C LEU A 8 51.75 16.36 17.72
N LEU A 9 50.93 15.96 18.71
CA LEU A 9 51.37 15.14 19.84
C LEU A 9 51.68 13.69 19.40
N THR A 10 50.92 13.13 18.46
CA THR A 10 51.19 11.80 17.89
C THR A 10 52.48 11.79 17.06
N SER A 11 52.77 12.85 16.30
CA SER A 11 54.02 12.95 15.52
C SER A 11 55.28 13.14 16.37
N LEU A 12 55.12 13.57 17.63
CA LEU A 12 56.22 13.79 18.58
C LEU A 12 56.51 12.57 19.48
N GLY A 13 55.85 11.43 19.25
CA GLY A 13 56.16 10.17 19.93
C GLY A 13 55.66 10.07 21.39
N PHE A 14 54.81 11.00 21.83
CA PHE A 14 54.18 10.94 23.15
C PHE A 14 52.77 10.33 23.02
N SER A 15 52.69 9.00 22.97
CA SER A 15 51.44 8.29 23.24
C SER A 15 51.72 7.10 24.15
N SER A 16 51.11 7.15 25.34
CA SER A 16 50.98 6.04 26.27
C SER A 16 50.18 4.91 25.62
N LYS A 17 50.72 3.69 25.68
CA LYS A 17 50.07 2.39 25.41
C LYS A 17 48.74 2.47 24.64
N ALA A 18 48.82 2.27 23.33
CA ALA A 18 47.65 2.08 22.48
C ALA A 18 46.86 0.84 22.94
N GLU A 19 45.59 1.03 23.26
CA GLU A 19 44.58 -0.03 23.12
C GLU A 19 44.54 -0.45 21.65
N GLU A 20 44.44 -1.76 21.39
CA GLU A 20 44.26 -2.26 20.03
C GLU A 20 43.03 -1.61 19.40
N PRO A 21 43.12 -1.06 18.18
CA PRO A 21 41.96 -0.49 17.51
C PRO A 21 40.92 -1.60 17.29
N PRO A 22 39.61 -1.28 17.41
CA PRO A 22 38.57 -2.27 17.17
C PRO A 22 38.70 -2.86 15.76
N LEU A 23 38.47 -4.18 15.65
CA LEU A 23 38.59 -4.94 14.40
C LEU A 23 37.70 -4.43 13.25
N LEU A 24 36.68 -3.61 13.55
CA LEU A 24 35.78 -2.96 12.59
C LEU A 24 35.30 -1.60 13.16
N GLU A 25 35.20 -0.58 12.31
CA GLU A 25 34.57 0.71 12.66
C GLU A 25 33.03 0.57 12.78
N ALA A 26 32.35 1.48 13.48
CA ALA A 26 30.91 1.35 13.77
C ALA A 26 30.02 1.20 12.51
N GLU A 27 30.34 1.92 11.43
CA GLU A 27 29.64 1.78 10.15
C GLU A 27 29.94 0.46 9.43
N GLU A 28 31.13 -0.10 9.63
CA GLU A 28 31.53 -1.39 9.06
C GLU A 28 30.89 -2.54 9.84
N LEU A 29 30.78 -2.40 11.16
CA LEU A 29 30.05 -3.30 12.04
C LEU A 29 28.55 -3.30 11.71
N ALA A 30 27.97 -2.12 11.47
CA ALA A 30 26.58 -1.98 11.05
C ALA A 30 26.34 -2.61 9.68
N ARG A 31 27.24 -2.39 8.71
CA ARG A 31 27.19 -3.03 7.39
C ARG A 31 27.37 -4.54 7.45
N TRP A 32 28.30 -5.02 8.26
CA TRP A 32 28.51 -6.45 8.51
C TRP A 32 27.26 -7.09 9.12
N TYR A 33 26.72 -6.50 10.19
CA TYR A 33 25.51 -7.00 10.85
C TYR A 33 24.28 -6.97 9.93
N ALA A 34 24.15 -5.93 9.11
CA ALA A 34 23.11 -5.81 8.08
C ALA A 34 23.31 -6.80 6.90
N GLY A 35 24.53 -7.32 6.72
CA GLY A 35 24.85 -8.37 5.76
C GLY A 35 24.59 -9.80 6.25
N LEU A 36 24.39 -10.01 7.56
CA LEU A 36 24.08 -11.34 8.12
C LEU A 36 22.67 -11.80 7.72
N GLY A 37 22.50 -13.11 7.50
CA GLY A 37 21.18 -13.71 7.34
C GLY A 37 20.36 -13.63 8.63
N LEU A 38 19.02 -13.66 8.53
CA LEU A 38 18.11 -13.44 9.67
C LEU A 38 18.44 -14.33 10.89
N LYS A 39 18.70 -15.61 10.68
CA LYS A 39 19.03 -16.57 11.75
C LYS A 39 20.33 -16.22 12.47
N GLU A 40 21.36 -15.80 11.73
CA GLU A 40 22.66 -15.41 12.29
C GLU A 40 22.56 -14.07 12.99
N ARG A 41 21.84 -13.11 12.39
CA ARG A 41 21.55 -11.82 12.99
C ARG A 41 20.84 -11.99 14.33
N LEU A 42 19.75 -12.77 14.37
CA LEU A 42 19.02 -13.08 15.60
C LEU A 42 19.89 -13.79 16.65
N ALA A 43 20.79 -14.68 16.23
CA ALA A 43 21.72 -15.34 17.15
C ALA A 43 22.72 -14.34 17.75
N VAL A 44 23.28 -13.44 16.93
CA VAL A 44 24.17 -12.36 17.36
C VAL A 44 23.42 -11.39 18.28
N SER A 45 22.18 -10.98 17.94
CA SER A 45 21.36 -10.12 18.80
C SER A 45 21.06 -10.79 20.14
N ARG A 46 20.71 -12.08 20.17
CA ARG A 46 20.45 -12.81 21.43
C ARG A 46 21.69 -12.87 22.31
N ASN A 47 22.86 -13.09 21.71
CA ASN A 47 24.13 -13.10 22.45
C ASN A 47 24.50 -11.69 22.97
N LEU A 48 24.32 -10.65 22.14
CA LEU A 48 24.51 -9.26 22.53
C LEU A 48 23.52 -8.83 23.61
N ILE A 49 22.24 -9.21 23.51
CA ILE A 49 21.21 -8.93 24.51
C ILE A 49 21.60 -9.50 25.87
N GLN A 50 22.19 -10.70 25.91
CA GLN A 50 22.70 -11.29 27.18
C GLN A 50 23.91 -10.54 27.75
N ARG A 51 24.65 -9.80 26.93
CA ARG A 51 25.82 -9.00 27.33
C ARG A 51 25.47 -7.55 27.66
N VAL A 52 24.42 -7.00 27.05
CA VAL A 52 23.93 -5.62 27.26
C VAL A 52 22.89 -5.57 28.38
N ARG A 53 22.14 -6.65 28.63
CA ARG A 53 21.24 -6.79 29.78
C ARG A 53 21.76 -7.89 30.70
N ALA A 54 22.61 -7.56 31.65
CA ALA A 54 22.75 -8.42 32.82
C ALA A 54 21.39 -8.45 33.53
N PRO A 55 20.74 -9.62 33.72
CA PRO A 55 19.43 -9.66 34.35
C PRO A 55 19.56 -9.21 35.82
N ARG A 56 19.18 -7.96 36.10
CA ARG A 56 18.97 -7.48 37.47
C ARG A 56 17.71 -8.15 38.03
N ALA A 57 17.76 -8.56 39.30
CA ALA A 57 16.59 -9.13 39.97
C ALA A 57 15.46 -8.09 39.97
N PRO A 58 14.20 -8.46 39.65
CA PRO A 58 13.09 -7.53 39.67
C PRO A 58 12.90 -6.96 41.07
N ARG A 59 13.08 -5.64 41.21
CA ARG A 59 12.76 -4.88 42.44
C ARG A 59 11.29 -4.47 42.40
N ASP A 60 10.64 -4.37 43.56
CA ASP A 60 9.29 -3.83 43.66
C ASP A 60 9.32 -2.32 43.31
N PRO A 61 8.67 -1.87 42.23
CA PRO A 61 8.70 -0.47 41.82
C PRO A 61 8.23 0.49 42.91
N SER A 62 7.34 0.06 43.81
CA SER A 62 6.83 0.90 44.90
C SER A 62 7.88 1.27 45.95
N THR A 63 8.98 0.51 45.99
CA THR A 63 10.09 0.70 46.94
C THR A 63 11.22 1.57 46.39
N LEU A 64 11.18 1.90 45.10
CA LEU A 64 12.22 2.69 44.45
C LEU A 64 12.09 4.18 44.82
N PRO A 65 13.22 4.86 45.11
CA PRO A 65 13.22 6.17 45.76
C PRO A 65 12.91 7.34 44.82
N ALA A 66 13.23 7.21 43.52
CA ALA A 66 13.05 8.28 42.55
C ALA A 66 11.90 7.97 41.58
N VAL A 67 11.27 9.03 41.06
CA VAL A 67 10.16 8.96 40.12
C VAL A 67 10.32 9.96 38.99
N VAL A 68 10.01 9.50 37.79
CA VAL A 68 9.89 10.30 36.58
C VAL A 68 8.44 10.25 36.09
N THR A 69 7.89 11.39 35.75
CA THR A 69 6.56 11.51 35.14
C THR A 69 6.61 12.23 33.79
N GLY A 70 5.51 12.14 33.06
CA GLY A 70 5.28 12.96 31.88
C GLY A 70 4.05 12.49 31.11
N ARG A 71 3.86 13.05 29.93
CA ARG A 71 2.74 12.75 29.05
C ARG A 71 3.16 12.79 27.58
N LEU A 72 2.80 11.77 26.80
CA LEU A 72 3.06 11.72 25.36
C LEU A 72 1.81 12.02 24.54
N MET A 73 1.97 12.89 23.55
CA MET A 73 0.96 13.27 22.58
C MET A 73 1.49 13.08 21.16
N PHE A 74 0.59 12.89 20.21
CA PHE A 74 0.92 13.09 18.79
C PHE A 74 1.33 14.54 18.55
N GLU A 75 2.15 14.77 17.52
CA GLU A 75 2.61 16.10 17.13
C GLU A 75 1.44 16.96 16.70
N GLN A 76 0.58 16.40 15.85
CA GLN A 76 -0.60 17.06 15.33
C GLN A 76 -1.80 16.87 16.27
N ASP A 77 -2.55 17.95 16.47
CA ASP A 77 -3.83 17.90 17.17
C ASP A 77 -4.90 17.29 16.26
N GLY A 78 -5.86 16.58 16.87
CA GLY A 78 -7.06 16.13 16.19
C GLY A 78 -8.14 17.21 16.14
N PRO A 79 -9.29 16.93 15.50
CA PRO A 79 -10.42 17.86 15.45
C PRO A 79 -10.96 18.30 16.82
N GLN A 80 -10.66 17.55 17.89
CA GLN A 80 -11.10 17.79 19.26
C GLN A 80 -9.95 18.23 20.19
N GLY A 81 -8.78 18.54 19.65
CA GLY A 81 -7.58 18.95 20.41
C GLY A 81 -6.49 17.88 20.46
N PRO A 82 -5.54 17.99 21.41
CA PRO A 82 -4.38 17.09 21.50
C PRO A 82 -4.77 15.62 21.61
N ILE A 83 -4.09 14.76 20.84
CA ILE A 83 -4.35 13.32 20.83
C ILE A 83 -3.30 12.60 21.69
N PRO A 84 -3.71 11.84 22.71
CA PRO A 84 -2.81 11.00 23.50
C PRO A 84 -2.09 9.93 22.68
N LEU A 85 -0.81 9.73 22.96
CA LEU A 85 -0.04 8.61 22.42
C LEU A 85 -0.09 7.45 23.41
N HIS A 86 -1.21 6.72 23.40
CA HIS A 86 -1.56 5.70 24.39
C HIS A 86 -0.78 4.39 24.22
N HIS A 87 -0.52 3.69 25.33
CA HIS A 87 0.08 2.36 25.39
C HIS A 87 1.44 2.20 24.68
N LEU A 88 2.18 3.29 24.50
CA LEU A 88 3.55 3.25 23.99
C LEU A 88 4.50 2.82 25.10
N LYS A 89 5.47 1.95 24.77
CA LYS A 89 6.51 1.60 25.72
C LYS A 89 7.50 2.76 25.84
N VAL A 90 7.83 3.10 27.09
CA VAL A 90 8.85 4.09 27.45
C VAL A 90 9.88 3.44 28.36
N GLU A 91 11.16 3.71 28.12
CA GLU A 91 12.26 3.29 28.98
C GLU A 91 13.05 4.54 29.43
N LEU A 92 13.41 4.59 30.71
CA LEU A 92 14.28 5.60 31.27
C LEU A 92 15.71 5.04 31.34
N TRP A 93 16.65 5.83 30.86
CA TRP A 93 18.06 5.49 30.80
C TRP A 93 18.90 6.61 31.39
N ASP A 94 20.06 6.23 31.89
CA ASP A 94 21.19 7.10 32.17
C ASP A 94 22.10 7.13 30.93
N ARG A 95 22.51 8.32 30.51
CA ARG A 95 23.26 8.54 29.27
C ARG A 95 24.71 8.87 29.58
N ASP A 96 25.59 7.93 29.27
CA ASP A 96 27.01 8.12 29.57
C ASP A 96 27.84 8.55 28.37
N PHE A 97 28.83 9.41 28.63
CA PHE A 97 29.83 9.73 27.62
C PHE A 97 30.98 8.73 27.64
N GLY A 98 30.99 7.81 26.65
CA GLY A 98 32.12 6.91 26.42
C GLY A 98 32.05 5.56 27.15
N THR A 99 30.97 5.34 27.91
CA THR A 99 30.54 4.03 28.43
C THR A 99 29.15 3.67 27.90
N PRO A 100 28.70 2.41 27.98
CA PRO A 100 27.35 2.04 27.60
C PRO A 100 26.33 2.62 28.58
N ASP A 101 25.27 3.24 28.05
CA ASP A 101 24.14 3.77 28.81
C ASP A 101 23.52 2.73 29.78
N ASP A 102 23.10 3.18 30.95
CA ASP A 102 22.52 2.35 32.00
C ASP A 102 20.98 2.39 32.03
N PHE A 103 20.35 1.22 32.18
CA PHE A 103 18.88 1.14 32.23
C PHE A 103 18.36 1.42 33.64
N LEU A 104 17.45 2.39 33.76
CA LEU A 104 16.89 2.83 35.04
C LEU A 104 15.47 2.30 35.30
N GLY A 105 14.64 2.15 34.26
CA GLY A 105 13.28 1.63 34.41
C GLY A 105 12.45 1.68 33.13
N GLU A 106 11.28 1.04 33.14
CA GLU A 106 10.35 1.07 32.00
C GLU A 106 8.89 1.11 32.46
N THR A 107 8.03 1.65 31.59
CA THR A 107 6.58 1.56 31.74
C THR A 107 5.91 1.68 30.37
N PHE A 108 4.60 1.77 30.37
CA PHE A 108 3.80 2.12 29.20
C PHE A 108 2.98 3.37 29.49
N THR A 109 2.74 4.18 28.46
CA THR A 109 1.79 5.28 28.59
C THR A 109 0.37 4.76 28.84
N GLY A 110 -0.39 5.48 29.65
CA GLY A 110 -1.81 5.26 29.88
C GLY A 110 -2.67 5.68 28.69
N ALA A 111 -3.99 5.52 28.82
CA ALA A 111 -4.98 5.93 27.81
C ALA A 111 -4.94 7.42 27.49
N ASP A 112 -4.53 8.24 28.45
CA ASP A 112 -4.39 9.68 28.31
C ASP A 112 -2.96 10.10 27.91
N GLY A 113 -2.07 9.14 27.66
CA GLY A 113 -0.67 9.36 27.27
C GLY A 113 0.27 9.57 28.46
N SER A 114 -0.23 9.59 29.69
CA SER A 114 0.59 9.78 30.89
C SER A 114 1.49 8.58 31.18
N PHE A 115 2.67 8.80 31.75
CA PHE A 115 3.55 7.72 32.23
C PHE A 115 4.17 8.07 33.58
N VAL A 116 4.49 7.02 34.34
CA VAL A 116 5.20 7.10 35.61
C VAL A 116 6.24 5.98 35.67
N ILE A 117 7.52 6.32 35.78
CA ILE A 117 8.63 5.38 35.94
C ILE A 117 9.24 5.63 37.31
N ARG A 118 9.34 4.59 38.14
CA ARG A 118 10.12 4.65 39.37
C ARG A 118 11.47 3.98 39.14
N TYR A 119 12.53 4.57 39.67
CA TYR A 119 13.91 4.12 39.47
C TYR A 119 14.78 4.37 40.71
N ASP A 120 15.95 3.73 40.75
CA ASP A 120 16.98 3.95 41.76
C ASP A 120 18.13 4.72 41.12
N PRO A 121 18.43 5.96 41.55
CA PRO A 121 19.55 6.72 40.98
C PRO A 121 20.89 5.99 41.09
N ALA A 122 21.07 5.07 42.05
CA ALA A 122 22.29 4.28 42.15
C ALA A 122 22.48 3.28 41.00
N ASP A 123 21.43 3.04 40.19
CA ASP A 123 21.52 2.19 39.01
C ASP A 123 22.25 2.84 37.82
N ALA A 124 22.55 4.15 37.91
CA ALA A 124 23.43 4.96 37.05
C ALA A 124 24.90 4.53 37.12
N GLY A 125 25.34 3.98 38.26
CA GLY A 125 26.73 3.64 38.49
C GLY A 125 27.24 4.14 39.83
N GLU A 126 28.35 3.56 40.29
CA GLU A 126 28.92 3.92 41.59
C GLU A 126 29.55 5.32 41.53
N GLY A 127 28.94 6.28 42.23
CA GLY A 127 29.39 7.66 42.27
C GLY A 127 28.92 8.51 41.09
N ASP A 128 28.02 7.97 40.25
CA ASP A 128 27.41 8.67 39.13
C ASP A 128 26.06 9.29 39.51
N LEU A 129 25.71 10.39 38.85
CA LEU A 129 24.39 11.01 38.93
C LEU A 129 23.73 10.87 37.55
N PRO A 130 22.47 10.40 37.49
CA PRO A 130 21.88 10.03 36.21
C PRO A 130 21.67 11.24 35.28
N ASP A 131 22.20 11.13 34.06
CA ASP A 131 21.93 11.93 32.89
C ASP A 131 20.68 11.38 32.18
N LEU A 132 19.49 11.84 32.60
CA LEU A 132 18.23 11.22 32.21
C LEU A 132 17.97 11.29 30.70
N GLU A 133 17.63 10.15 30.09
CA GLU A 133 17.11 10.05 28.74
C GLU A 133 15.85 9.17 28.71
N LEU A 134 14.76 9.70 28.19
CA LEU A 134 13.53 8.95 27.97
C LEU A 134 13.51 8.40 26.54
N ARG A 135 13.39 7.08 26.39
CA ARG A 135 13.40 6.40 25.09
C ARG A 135 12.03 5.82 24.76
N PHE A 136 11.60 5.98 23.51
CA PHE A 136 10.30 5.55 23.01
C PHE A 136 10.42 4.30 22.17
N PHE A 137 9.53 3.32 22.35
CA PHE A 137 9.59 2.05 21.63
C PHE A 137 8.25 1.64 21.03
N GLU A 138 8.29 1.18 19.78
CA GLU A 138 7.16 0.53 19.10
C GLU A 138 7.31 -1.00 19.15
N PRO A 139 6.21 -1.75 19.31
CA PRO A 139 6.25 -3.20 19.33
C PRO A 139 6.41 -3.77 17.91
N GLN A 140 7.25 -4.78 17.80
CA GLN A 140 7.45 -5.63 16.62
C GLN A 140 7.11 -7.08 16.99
N HIS A 141 6.95 -7.95 16.01
CA HIS A 141 6.71 -9.37 16.28
C HIS A 141 7.23 -10.27 15.16
N THR A 142 7.51 -11.51 15.54
CA THR A 142 7.70 -12.66 14.65
C THR A 142 6.89 -13.83 15.19
N PHE A 143 6.69 -14.86 14.38
CA PHE A 143 6.04 -16.10 14.76
C PHE A 143 7.03 -17.25 14.72
N ARG A 144 6.96 -18.10 15.75
CA ARG A 144 7.58 -19.42 15.71
C ARG A 144 6.77 -20.34 14.79
N GLN A 145 7.38 -21.46 14.39
CA GLN A 145 6.72 -22.48 13.57
C GLN A 145 5.45 -23.06 14.23
N ASP A 146 5.37 -23.05 15.56
CA ASP A 146 4.22 -23.51 16.33
C ASP A 146 3.11 -22.44 16.49
N GLY A 147 3.26 -21.27 15.87
CA GLY A 147 2.31 -20.17 15.94
C GLY A 147 2.47 -19.25 17.15
N ARG A 148 3.42 -19.52 18.06
CA ARG A 148 3.67 -18.63 19.19
C ARG A 148 4.35 -17.34 18.75
N VAL A 149 3.79 -16.22 19.20
CA VAL A 149 4.35 -14.89 18.96
C VAL A 149 5.65 -14.67 19.76
N VAL A 150 6.59 -13.98 19.15
CA VAL A 150 7.81 -13.47 19.79
C VAL A 150 7.85 -11.96 19.57
N GLU A 151 7.63 -11.20 20.63
CA GLU A 151 7.62 -9.74 20.59
C GLU A 151 9.04 -9.18 20.75
N THR A 152 9.34 -8.14 19.99
CA THR A 152 10.57 -7.34 20.11
C THR A 152 10.21 -5.87 20.09
N TRP A 153 11.13 -5.00 20.51
CA TRP A 153 10.88 -3.55 20.61
C TRP A 153 11.86 -2.80 19.73
N LYS A 154 11.35 -1.87 18.92
CA LYS A 154 12.17 -0.98 18.08
C LYS A 154 12.13 0.42 18.67
N ARG A 155 13.30 1.01 18.93
CA ARG A 155 13.41 2.41 19.36
C ARG A 155 12.97 3.33 18.23
N ILE A 156 12.06 4.25 18.52
CA ILE A 156 11.53 5.22 17.53
C ILE A 156 11.98 6.66 17.81
N GLY A 157 12.51 6.93 19.00
CA GLY A 157 13.05 8.24 19.37
C GLY A 157 13.49 8.28 20.82
N SER A 158 13.98 9.44 21.24
CA SER A 158 14.26 9.74 22.64
C SER A 158 14.14 11.23 22.93
N GLU A 159 13.94 11.57 24.21
CA GLU A 159 13.93 12.92 24.75
C GLU A 159 14.98 13.03 25.85
N ARG A 160 15.73 14.14 25.87
CA ARG A 160 16.78 14.36 26.86
C ARG A 160 16.20 15.06 28.08
N GLY A 161 16.40 14.46 29.24
CA GLY A 161 16.17 15.08 30.54
C GLY A 161 17.40 15.85 31.02
N PRO A 162 17.43 16.25 32.31
CA PRO A 162 18.56 16.93 32.92
C PRO A 162 19.76 16.00 33.08
N ASP A 163 20.93 16.60 32.95
CA ASP A 163 22.21 15.99 33.29
C ASP A 163 22.47 16.13 34.82
N ASP A 164 23.26 15.23 35.39
CA ASP A 164 23.61 15.17 36.82
C ASP A 164 22.37 15.27 37.76
N HIS A 165 21.32 14.51 37.49
CA HIS A 165 20.05 14.69 38.20
C HIS A 165 20.13 14.25 39.67
N THR A 166 20.11 15.23 40.58
CA THR A 166 20.15 15.01 42.05
C THR A 166 18.77 14.90 42.70
N GLY A 167 17.69 15.14 41.94
CA GLY A 167 16.32 15.10 42.44
C GLY A 167 15.78 13.67 42.57
N LEU A 168 14.76 13.51 43.42
CA LEU A 168 13.97 12.27 43.48
C LEU A 168 12.71 12.33 42.61
N GLU A 169 12.38 13.51 42.07
CA GLU A 169 11.21 13.72 41.22
C GLU A 169 11.62 14.54 40.00
N TYR A 170 11.25 14.07 38.81
CA TYR A 170 11.41 14.81 37.58
C TYR A 170 10.20 14.63 36.66
N ASP A 171 9.71 15.74 36.10
CA ASP A 171 8.60 15.73 35.15
C ASP A 171 9.11 16.17 33.77
N PHE A 172 9.03 15.27 32.78
CA PHE A 172 9.28 15.60 31.38
C PHE A 172 8.18 16.51 30.79
N GLY A 173 7.07 16.71 31.52
CA GLY A 173 5.95 17.50 31.06
C GLY A 173 5.20 16.81 29.91
N THR A 174 4.59 17.61 29.03
CA THR A 174 3.92 17.08 27.83
C THR A 174 4.87 17.10 26.65
N LEU A 175 5.26 15.93 26.17
CA LEU A 175 6.09 15.73 24.99
C LEU A 175 5.20 15.44 23.78
N ARG A 176 5.50 16.08 22.65
CA ARG A 176 4.85 15.83 21.36
C ARG A 176 5.80 15.08 20.45
N LEU A 177 5.31 14.02 19.82
CA LEU A 177 6.12 13.13 18.99
C LEU A 177 5.57 13.08 17.56
N PRO A 178 6.39 13.32 16.52
CA PRO A 178 5.99 13.16 15.13
C PRO A 178 5.95 11.66 14.76
N TYR A 179 4.89 10.97 15.18
CA TYR A 179 4.76 9.53 15.06
C TYR A 179 3.56 9.17 14.16
N TRP A 180 3.85 8.67 12.96
CA TRP A 180 2.83 8.30 11.97
C TRP A 180 1.80 9.41 11.74
N GLU A 181 2.28 10.63 11.48
CA GLU A 181 1.40 11.79 11.29
C GLU A 181 0.71 11.77 9.93
N TYR A 182 -0.55 12.17 9.88
CA TYR A 182 -1.25 12.38 8.61
C TYR A 182 -0.71 13.61 7.90
N ASP A 183 -0.68 13.57 6.56
CA ASP A 183 -0.31 14.72 5.74
C ASP A 183 -1.50 15.70 5.65
N PRO A 184 -1.38 16.91 6.24
CA PRO A 184 -2.47 17.89 6.21
C PRO A 184 -2.63 18.57 4.84
N SER A 185 -1.69 18.37 3.90
CA SER A 185 -1.71 18.99 2.58
C SER A 185 -2.62 18.27 1.57
N THR A 186 -3.12 17.08 1.92
CA THR A 186 -3.95 16.25 1.05
C THR A 186 -5.25 15.86 1.74
N PRO A 187 -6.39 15.81 1.01
CA PRO A 187 -7.67 15.35 1.58
C PRO A 187 -7.71 13.83 1.81
N LEU A 188 -6.70 13.10 1.34
CA LEU A 188 -6.57 11.66 1.52
C LEU A 188 -5.81 11.34 2.82
N ALA A 189 -6.16 10.24 3.47
CA ALA A 189 -5.42 9.72 4.63
C ALA A 189 -4.05 9.15 4.19
N ARG A 190 -3.09 10.05 3.95
CA ARG A 190 -1.70 9.77 3.56
C ARG A 190 -0.76 10.06 4.71
N LEU A 191 0.38 9.36 4.76
CA LEU A 191 1.41 9.60 5.76
C LEU A 191 2.21 10.86 5.40
N LEU A 192 2.42 11.75 6.37
CA LEU A 192 3.36 12.85 6.26
C LEU A 192 4.79 12.31 6.29
N VAL A 193 5.49 12.44 5.17
CA VAL A 193 6.93 12.15 5.05
C VAL A 193 7.61 13.45 4.64
N VAL A 194 8.30 14.10 5.59
CA VAL A 194 9.02 15.36 5.33
C VAL A 194 10.29 15.08 4.50
N GLU A 195 10.63 15.98 3.57
CA GLU A 195 11.72 15.79 2.58
C GLU A 195 13.09 15.45 3.17
N GLU A 196 13.38 15.94 4.39
CA GLU A 196 14.64 15.67 5.13
C GLU A 196 14.46 14.64 6.26
N GLY A 197 13.28 14.04 6.39
CA GLY A 197 12.93 13.11 7.47
C GLY A 197 13.21 11.66 7.13
N THR A 198 13.51 10.86 8.16
CA THR A 198 13.49 9.40 8.02
C THR A 198 12.04 8.93 8.17
N PRO A 199 11.45 8.22 7.19
CA PRO A 199 10.12 7.64 7.35
C PRO A 199 10.07 6.75 8.62
N PRO A 200 8.90 6.61 9.28
CA PRO A 200 8.80 5.85 10.52
C PRO A 200 9.11 4.35 10.35
N THR A 201 9.15 3.88 9.10
CA THR A 201 9.48 2.51 8.71
C THR A 201 10.51 2.49 7.58
N ALA A 202 11.14 1.34 7.35
CA ALA A 202 12.12 1.15 6.28
C ALA A 202 11.82 -0.18 5.56
N TYR A 203 12.19 -0.25 4.28
CA TYR A 203 12.12 -1.53 3.56
C TYR A 203 13.06 -2.55 4.19
N ALA A 204 12.64 -3.81 4.20
CA ALA A 204 13.55 -4.91 4.46
C ALA A 204 14.74 -4.89 3.48
N PRO A 205 15.99 -5.16 3.92
CA PRO A 205 17.16 -5.15 3.04
C PRO A 205 17.04 -6.08 1.82
N GLY A 206 16.35 -7.22 1.97
CA GLY A 206 16.13 -8.17 0.88
C GLY A 206 15.28 -7.61 -0.26
N ARG A 207 14.35 -6.70 0.04
CA ARG A 207 13.54 -6.00 -0.97
C ARG A 207 14.41 -5.16 -1.90
N ALA A 208 15.37 -4.42 -1.36
CA ALA A 208 16.27 -3.58 -2.16
C ALA A 208 17.09 -4.41 -3.16
N LEU A 209 17.54 -5.60 -2.72
CA LEU A 209 18.26 -6.54 -3.59
C LEU A 209 17.34 -7.12 -4.69
N ALA A 210 16.10 -7.46 -4.35
CA ALA A 210 15.12 -7.96 -5.31
C ALA A 210 14.83 -6.92 -6.41
N MET A 211 14.65 -5.66 -6.03
CA MET A 211 14.47 -4.53 -6.96
C MET A 211 15.66 -4.39 -7.91
N LEU A 212 16.89 -4.35 -7.36
CA LEU A 212 18.10 -4.24 -8.17
C LEU A 212 18.20 -5.39 -9.19
N LYS A 213 17.92 -6.62 -8.76
CA LYS A 213 17.98 -7.80 -9.63
C LYS A 213 16.95 -7.75 -10.76
N ALA A 214 15.73 -7.28 -10.49
CA ALA A 214 14.66 -7.20 -11.47
C ALA A 214 14.90 -6.08 -12.50
N VAL A 215 15.43 -4.94 -12.05
CA VAL A 215 15.45 -3.69 -12.84
C VAL A 215 16.79 -3.45 -13.54
N ALA A 216 17.92 -3.88 -12.97
CA ALA A 216 19.24 -3.59 -13.54
C ALA A 216 19.40 -3.93 -15.03
N PRO A 217 18.88 -5.08 -15.55
CA PRO A 217 18.99 -5.39 -16.97
C PRO A 217 18.22 -4.41 -17.87
N ILE A 218 17.02 -4.02 -17.47
CA ILE A 218 16.13 -3.17 -18.28
C ILE A 218 16.40 -1.68 -18.10
N GLU A 219 17.04 -1.27 -17.00
CA GLU A 219 17.47 0.12 -16.79
C GLU A 219 18.44 0.56 -17.89
N LEU A 220 19.38 -0.30 -18.27
CA LEU A 220 20.33 -0.02 -19.34
C LEU A 220 19.62 0.20 -20.69
N VAL A 221 18.60 -0.62 -20.97
CA VAL A 221 17.75 -0.48 -22.17
C VAL A 221 17.04 0.87 -22.19
N LYS A 222 16.34 1.23 -21.10
CA LYS A 222 15.67 2.54 -20.96
C LYS A 222 16.65 3.70 -21.18
N ARG A 223 17.82 3.66 -20.52
CA ARG A 223 18.83 4.73 -20.63
C ARG A 223 19.38 4.84 -22.05
N GLN A 224 19.62 3.73 -22.73
CA GLN A 224 20.08 3.71 -24.11
C GLN A 224 19.06 4.39 -25.04
N HIS A 225 17.78 4.04 -24.94
CA HIS A 225 16.72 4.69 -25.73
C HIS A 225 16.66 6.20 -25.47
N GLN A 226 16.68 6.61 -24.19
CA GLN A 226 16.65 8.02 -23.81
C GLN A 226 17.89 8.81 -24.31
N LEU A 227 19.05 8.18 -24.40
CA LEU A 227 20.25 8.77 -24.99
C LEU A 227 20.11 8.91 -26.51
N GLN A 228 19.66 7.86 -27.19
CA GLN A 228 19.40 7.87 -28.63
C GLN A 228 18.42 8.98 -29.03
N ILE A 229 17.31 9.13 -28.30
CA ILE A 229 16.32 10.19 -28.51
C ILE A 229 16.96 11.58 -28.38
N ARG A 230 17.75 11.81 -27.32
CA ARG A 230 18.46 13.09 -27.11
C ARG A 230 19.50 13.39 -28.19
N MET A 231 20.03 12.36 -28.85
CA MET A 231 20.97 12.48 -29.97
C MET A 231 20.29 12.59 -31.34
N GLY A 232 18.95 12.59 -31.42
CA GLY A 232 18.21 12.59 -32.69
C GLY A 232 18.23 11.26 -33.44
N GLN A 233 18.60 10.16 -32.76
CA GLN A 233 18.64 8.79 -33.30
C GLN A 233 17.48 7.95 -32.76
N THR A 234 16.28 8.54 -32.73
CA THR A 234 15.09 7.95 -32.09
C THR A 234 14.78 6.54 -32.59
N PRO A 235 14.80 5.52 -31.72
CA PRO A 235 14.44 4.16 -32.11
C PRO A 235 12.95 4.06 -32.45
N SER A 236 12.59 3.15 -33.36
CA SER A 236 11.19 2.87 -33.67
C SER A 236 10.49 2.15 -32.50
N LEU A 237 9.17 2.25 -32.41
CA LEU A 237 8.39 1.53 -31.40
C LEU A 237 8.62 0.00 -31.46
N ALA A 238 8.76 -0.56 -32.66
CA ALA A 238 9.09 -1.97 -32.85
C ALA A 238 10.48 -2.33 -32.29
N LYS A 239 11.47 -1.44 -32.45
CA LYS A 239 12.81 -1.63 -31.86
C LYS A 239 12.75 -1.53 -30.34
N ILE A 240 12.05 -0.53 -29.80
CA ILE A 240 11.86 -0.37 -28.36
C ILE A 240 11.22 -1.63 -27.78
N GLN A 241 10.11 -2.10 -28.37
CA GLN A 241 9.41 -3.30 -27.90
C GLN A 241 10.31 -4.54 -27.88
N ALA A 242 11.15 -4.71 -28.92
CA ALA A 242 12.04 -5.87 -29.05
C ALA A 242 13.24 -5.85 -28.08
N ASP A 243 13.59 -4.70 -27.52
CA ASP A 243 14.71 -4.58 -26.58
C ASP A 243 14.33 -4.91 -25.14
N TYR A 244 13.02 -4.93 -24.83
CA TYR A 244 12.51 -5.43 -23.56
C TYR A 244 12.24 -6.93 -23.63
N PRO A 245 12.11 -7.61 -22.47
CA PRO A 245 11.65 -9.00 -22.43
C PRO A 245 10.35 -9.20 -23.23
N GLU A 246 10.06 -10.42 -23.67
CA GLU A 246 8.80 -10.67 -24.39
C GLU A 246 7.60 -10.72 -23.43
N ALA A 247 6.58 -9.90 -23.69
CA ALA A 247 5.29 -9.95 -22.99
C ALA A 247 4.35 -11.02 -23.58
N MET A 248 3.36 -11.48 -22.80
CA MET A 248 2.43 -12.51 -23.27
C MET A 248 1.68 -12.12 -24.54
N THR A 249 1.21 -10.87 -24.66
CA THR A 249 0.44 -10.48 -25.84
C THR A 249 1.29 -10.48 -27.12
N VAL A 250 2.55 -10.01 -27.03
CA VAL A 250 3.54 -10.10 -28.12
C VAL A 250 3.78 -11.56 -28.53
N ARG A 251 4.02 -12.43 -27.54
CA ARG A 251 4.21 -13.87 -27.78
C ARG A 251 3.00 -14.49 -28.48
N MET A 252 1.80 -14.20 -27.99
CA MET A 252 0.55 -14.74 -28.52
C MET A 252 0.27 -14.25 -29.94
N GLU A 253 0.54 -12.98 -30.25
CA GLU A 253 0.40 -12.45 -31.61
C GLU A 253 1.42 -13.06 -32.59
N ARG A 254 2.63 -13.36 -32.13
CA ARG A 254 3.62 -14.10 -32.95
C ARG A 254 3.14 -15.52 -33.26
N GLU A 255 2.58 -16.21 -32.28
CA GLU A 255 2.14 -17.61 -32.40
C GLU A 255 0.80 -17.76 -33.14
N SER A 256 -0.11 -16.81 -32.93
CA SER A 256 -1.44 -16.77 -33.51
C SER A 256 -1.86 -15.31 -33.77
N PRO A 257 -1.51 -14.75 -34.94
CA PRO A 257 -1.84 -13.37 -35.29
C PRO A 257 -3.34 -13.06 -35.15
N GLY A 258 -3.65 -11.92 -34.54
CA GLY A 258 -5.00 -11.43 -34.22
C GLY A 258 -5.61 -12.02 -32.94
N SER A 259 -4.96 -12.98 -32.28
CA SER A 259 -5.54 -13.67 -31.10
C SER A 259 -5.87 -12.73 -29.95
N THR A 260 -4.98 -11.80 -29.64
CA THR A 260 -5.13 -10.82 -28.54
C THR A 260 -5.97 -9.61 -28.94
N ARG A 261 -6.29 -9.47 -30.23
CA ARG A 261 -7.19 -8.41 -30.73
C ARG A 261 -8.65 -8.91 -30.84
N SER A 262 -8.88 -10.21 -30.71
CA SER A 262 -10.21 -10.82 -30.77
C SER A 262 -11.18 -10.32 -29.68
N ASP A 263 -12.47 -10.37 -29.98
CA ASP A 263 -13.54 -10.00 -29.04
C ASP A 263 -13.57 -10.90 -27.80
N ALA A 264 -13.29 -12.20 -27.98
CA ALA A 264 -13.22 -13.16 -26.90
C ALA A 264 -12.05 -12.86 -25.96
N TRP A 265 -10.89 -12.47 -26.50
CA TRP A 265 -9.76 -12.06 -25.69
C TRP A 265 -10.04 -10.75 -24.93
N PHE A 266 -10.68 -9.78 -25.59
CA PHE A 266 -11.07 -8.53 -24.93
C PHE A 266 -11.93 -8.79 -23.69
N GLY A 267 -12.97 -9.61 -23.81
CA GLY A 267 -13.80 -9.97 -22.65
C GLY A 267 -13.09 -10.84 -21.61
N GLU A 268 -12.21 -11.74 -22.05
CA GLU A 268 -11.37 -12.55 -21.14
C GLU A 268 -10.46 -11.67 -20.29
N ARG A 269 -9.83 -10.63 -20.86
CA ARG A 269 -8.99 -9.72 -20.09
C ARG A 269 -9.79 -8.80 -19.18
N LEU A 270 -10.99 -8.36 -19.57
CA LEU A 270 -11.87 -7.60 -18.67
C LEU A 270 -12.22 -8.40 -17.40
N LEU A 271 -12.42 -9.71 -17.52
CA LEU A 271 -12.72 -10.58 -16.37
C LEU A 271 -11.47 -11.00 -15.59
N ASN A 272 -10.42 -11.44 -16.29
CA ASN A 272 -9.32 -12.21 -15.71
C ASN A 272 -7.94 -11.58 -15.88
N GLY A 273 -7.83 -10.46 -16.60
CA GLY A 273 -6.59 -9.70 -16.68
C GLY A 273 -6.35 -8.84 -15.45
N MET A 274 -5.37 -7.94 -15.54
CA MET A 274 -5.14 -6.91 -14.53
C MET A 274 -6.43 -6.11 -14.28
N PHE A 275 -7.24 -5.89 -15.34
CA PHE A 275 -8.46 -5.08 -15.29
C PHE A 275 -9.46 -5.54 -14.22
N SER A 276 -9.69 -6.86 -14.10
CA SER A 276 -10.58 -7.48 -13.11
C SER A 276 -11.87 -6.67 -12.86
N SER A 277 -12.53 -6.28 -13.95
CA SER A 277 -13.56 -5.24 -13.94
C SER A 277 -14.85 -5.71 -13.27
N ILE A 278 -15.41 -4.86 -12.40
CA ILE A 278 -16.74 -5.07 -11.80
C ILE A 278 -17.79 -4.66 -12.82
N LEU A 279 -18.57 -5.63 -13.29
CA LEU A 279 -19.62 -5.42 -14.28
C LEU A 279 -20.98 -5.25 -13.61
N ASP A 280 -21.75 -4.25 -14.06
CA ASP A 280 -23.18 -4.17 -13.77
C ASP A 280 -23.97 -5.04 -14.76
N ARG A 281 -25.22 -5.42 -14.44
CA ARG A 281 -26.12 -5.92 -15.49
C ARG A 281 -26.52 -4.78 -16.41
N ASP A 282 -26.94 -5.12 -17.61
CA ASP A 282 -27.35 -4.09 -18.56
C ASP A 282 -28.70 -3.45 -18.15
N PRO A 283 -28.74 -2.14 -17.82
CA PRO A 283 -29.99 -1.44 -17.50
C PRO A 283 -30.94 -1.26 -18.70
N GLU A 284 -30.48 -1.45 -19.94
CA GLU A 284 -31.34 -1.39 -21.15
C GLU A 284 -32.10 -2.70 -21.39
N VAL A 285 -31.60 -3.82 -20.85
CA VAL A 285 -32.23 -5.14 -20.95
C VAL A 285 -32.23 -5.83 -19.57
N PRO A 286 -32.88 -5.25 -18.55
CA PRO A 286 -32.74 -5.68 -17.15
C PRO A 286 -33.24 -7.11 -16.88
N GLY A 287 -34.00 -7.72 -17.79
CA GLY A 287 -34.44 -9.13 -17.70
C GLY A 287 -33.42 -10.15 -18.21
N ASP A 288 -32.31 -9.70 -18.80
CA ASP A 288 -31.33 -10.57 -19.42
C ASP A 288 -30.11 -10.81 -18.51
N ALA A 289 -30.09 -11.97 -17.85
CA ALA A 289 -29.00 -12.39 -16.97
C ALA A 289 -27.68 -12.68 -17.71
N GLN A 290 -27.62 -12.58 -19.03
CA GLN A 290 -26.41 -12.71 -19.82
C GLN A 290 -25.89 -11.35 -20.31
N ALA A 291 -26.61 -10.24 -20.08
CA ALA A 291 -26.22 -8.90 -20.51
C ALA A 291 -25.60 -8.08 -19.38
N PHE A 292 -24.49 -7.40 -19.70
CA PHE A 292 -23.68 -6.64 -18.74
C PHE A 292 -23.30 -5.26 -19.30
N ARG A 293 -22.96 -4.36 -18.39
CA ARG A 293 -22.46 -3.02 -18.68
C ARG A 293 -21.20 -2.73 -17.87
N LEU A 294 -20.22 -2.11 -18.53
CA LEU A 294 -19.10 -1.41 -17.89
C LEU A 294 -19.12 0.05 -18.35
N TYR A 295 -19.12 0.99 -17.41
CA TYR A 295 -19.17 2.42 -17.71
C TYR A 295 -18.03 3.18 -17.02
N LEU A 296 -17.21 3.85 -17.83
CA LEU A 296 -16.05 4.64 -17.40
C LEU A 296 -16.31 6.13 -17.72
N PRO A 297 -16.69 6.95 -16.72
CA PRO A 297 -17.15 8.32 -16.91
C PRO A 297 -16.01 9.36 -16.90
N TRP A 298 -15.07 9.26 -17.84
CA TRP A 298 -13.89 10.13 -17.90
C TRP A 298 -14.19 11.61 -18.13
N ASN A 299 -15.37 11.96 -18.66
CA ASN A 299 -15.80 13.34 -18.82
C ASN A 299 -16.00 14.06 -17.48
N ALA A 300 -16.04 13.33 -16.36
CA ALA A 300 -16.15 13.93 -15.02
C ALA A 300 -14.86 14.64 -14.55
N TYR A 301 -13.73 14.45 -15.24
CA TYR A 301 -12.41 14.91 -14.79
C TYR A 301 -11.76 15.86 -15.81
N GLU A 302 -10.80 16.64 -15.34
CA GLU A 302 -10.02 17.54 -16.20
C GLU A 302 -9.04 16.72 -17.05
N GLN A 303 -8.91 17.10 -18.32
CA GLN A 303 -8.04 16.43 -19.29
C GLN A 303 -7.01 17.40 -19.86
N ASP A 304 -5.88 16.86 -20.33
CA ASP A 304 -4.72 17.63 -20.79
C ASP A 304 -4.90 18.28 -22.18
N GLY A 305 -5.89 17.84 -22.95
CA GLY A 305 -6.16 18.31 -24.32
C GLY A 305 -5.21 17.75 -25.38
N VAL A 306 -4.23 16.91 -25.00
CA VAL A 306 -3.26 16.26 -25.90
C VAL A 306 -3.70 14.83 -26.20
N HIS A 307 -4.11 14.10 -25.18
CA HIS A 307 -4.62 12.74 -25.33
C HIS A 307 -6.14 12.74 -25.51
N CYS A 308 -6.66 11.62 -26.01
CA CYS A 308 -8.09 11.36 -26.13
C CYS A 308 -8.53 10.35 -25.08
N LEU A 309 -9.44 10.75 -24.19
CA LEU A 309 -10.03 9.88 -23.17
C LEU A 309 -11.55 10.13 -23.10
N PRO A 310 -12.34 9.46 -23.96
CA PRO A 310 -13.79 9.64 -23.99
C PRO A 310 -14.47 8.91 -22.84
N ASP A 311 -15.71 9.29 -22.51
CA ASP A 311 -16.58 8.37 -21.75
C ASP A 311 -16.70 7.05 -22.48
N VAL A 312 -16.54 5.91 -21.79
CA VAL A 312 -16.69 4.58 -22.39
C VAL A 312 -17.88 3.87 -21.76
N ASP A 313 -18.89 3.52 -22.57
CA ASP A 313 -20.04 2.69 -22.18
C ASP A 313 -20.04 1.41 -23.00
N LEU A 314 -19.58 0.33 -22.37
CA LEU A 314 -19.43 -1.01 -22.93
C LEU A 314 -20.67 -1.84 -22.64
N ARG A 315 -21.29 -2.36 -23.69
CA ARG A 315 -22.35 -3.37 -23.60
C ARG A 315 -21.76 -4.74 -23.93
N LEU A 316 -21.89 -5.65 -22.99
CA LEU A 316 -21.23 -6.96 -23.02
C LEU A 316 -22.31 -8.04 -22.89
N ARG A 317 -22.07 -9.21 -23.47
CA ARG A 317 -22.97 -10.35 -23.35
C ARG A 317 -22.18 -11.64 -23.19
N LEU A 318 -22.67 -12.54 -22.34
CA LEU A 318 -22.17 -13.92 -22.31
C LEU A 318 -22.72 -14.72 -23.51
N VAL A 319 -21.81 -15.27 -24.30
CA VAL A 319 -22.08 -16.13 -25.46
C VAL A 319 -21.16 -17.36 -25.33
N ASP A 320 -21.75 -18.55 -25.26
CA ASP A 320 -21.04 -19.82 -25.08
C ASP A 320 -20.01 -19.79 -23.93
N GLY A 321 -20.40 -19.21 -22.80
CA GLY A 321 -19.57 -19.08 -21.59
C GLY A 321 -18.48 -18.00 -21.65
N LYS A 322 -18.36 -17.28 -22.77
CA LYS A 322 -17.38 -16.20 -22.96
C LYS A 322 -18.06 -14.84 -22.92
N LEU A 323 -17.42 -13.86 -22.27
CA LEU A 323 -17.89 -12.48 -22.28
C LEU A 323 -17.52 -11.83 -23.60
N MET A 324 -18.51 -11.38 -24.36
CA MET A 324 -18.33 -10.83 -25.70
C MET A 324 -18.80 -9.37 -25.74
N PRO A 325 -17.97 -8.41 -26.18
CA PRO A 325 -18.41 -7.04 -26.45
C PRO A 325 -19.45 -7.03 -27.58
N GLN A 326 -20.58 -6.37 -27.34
CA GLN A 326 -21.69 -6.22 -28.30
C GLN A 326 -21.75 -4.82 -28.88
N ARG A 327 -21.45 -3.81 -28.06
CA ARG A 327 -21.54 -2.40 -28.43
C ARG A 327 -20.59 -1.57 -27.58
N ILE A 328 -19.87 -0.65 -28.22
CA ILE A 328 -19.02 0.33 -27.54
C ILE A 328 -19.57 1.72 -27.88
N ILE A 329 -19.95 2.48 -26.86
CA ILE A 329 -20.42 3.86 -27.02
C ILE A 329 -19.36 4.77 -26.43
N LEU A 330 -18.83 5.68 -27.25
CA LEU A 330 -17.80 6.64 -26.87
C LEU A 330 -18.39 8.04 -26.81
N GLY A 331 -18.27 8.70 -25.66
CA GLY A 331 -18.60 10.10 -25.47
C GLY A 331 -17.36 10.96 -25.69
N MET A 332 -17.13 11.37 -26.94
CA MET A 332 -15.93 12.09 -27.36
C MET A 332 -16.05 13.58 -27.06
N ARG A 333 -15.05 14.17 -26.39
CA ARG A 333 -14.88 15.63 -26.36
C ARG A 333 -14.33 16.12 -27.71
N GLU A 334 -14.54 17.40 -27.99
CA GLU A 334 -13.81 18.07 -29.07
C GLU A 334 -12.30 18.11 -28.76
N PRO A 335 -11.40 18.00 -29.76
CA PRO A 335 -9.97 18.11 -29.56
C PRO A 335 -9.60 19.42 -28.82
N GLY A 336 -8.73 19.31 -27.81
CA GLY A 336 -8.31 20.45 -26.98
C GLY A 336 -9.29 20.87 -25.87
N ALA A 337 -10.47 20.24 -25.74
CA ALA A 337 -11.40 20.53 -24.64
C ALA A 337 -10.93 19.87 -23.32
N THR A 338 -10.47 20.69 -22.38
CA THR A 338 -9.83 20.23 -21.13
C THR A 338 -10.80 20.15 -19.95
N ALA A 339 -11.80 21.02 -19.87
CA ALA A 339 -12.64 21.18 -18.69
C ALA A 339 -13.54 19.96 -18.39
N PRO A 340 -13.72 19.58 -17.11
CA PRO A 340 -14.73 18.61 -16.70
C PRO A 340 -16.13 18.97 -17.21
N GLY A 341 -16.90 17.97 -17.62
CA GLY A 341 -18.28 18.14 -18.09
C GLY A 341 -18.42 18.84 -19.45
N SER A 342 -17.33 19.00 -20.21
CA SER A 342 -17.38 19.52 -21.58
C SER A 342 -18.40 18.76 -22.43
N PRO A 343 -19.04 19.41 -23.43
CA PRO A 343 -19.94 18.75 -24.37
C PRO A 343 -19.26 17.55 -25.04
N VAL A 344 -20.03 16.46 -25.22
CA VAL A 344 -19.54 15.23 -25.86
C VAL A 344 -20.39 14.83 -27.06
N THR A 345 -19.75 14.39 -28.13
CA THR A 345 -20.39 13.70 -29.26
C THR A 345 -20.37 12.20 -29.00
N ARG A 346 -21.56 11.58 -28.98
CA ARG A 346 -21.68 10.13 -28.81
C ARG A 346 -21.53 9.40 -30.14
N ARG A 347 -20.64 8.42 -30.18
CA ARG A 347 -20.47 7.49 -31.32
C ARG A 347 -20.64 6.06 -30.84
N THR A 348 -21.27 5.22 -31.65
CA THR A 348 -21.59 3.83 -31.32
C THR A 348 -20.93 2.92 -32.33
N TYR A 349 -20.28 1.86 -31.83
CA TYR A 349 -19.58 0.86 -32.62
C TYR A 349 -20.06 -0.54 -32.22
N THR A 350 -20.09 -1.44 -33.19
CA THR A 350 -20.50 -2.85 -33.10
C THR A 350 -19.48 -3.73 -33.84
N PRO A 351 -19.47 -5.05 -33.61
CA PRO A 351 -18.57 -5.96 -34.32
C PRO A 351 -18.67 -5.89 -35.86
N ALA A 352 -19.77 -5.36 -36.41
CA ALA A 352 -19.95 -5.19 -37.85
C ALA A 352 -19.14 -4.02 -38.45
N ASP A 353 -18.57 -3.13 -37.62
CA ASP A 353 -17.90 -1.90 -38.05
C ASP A 353 -16.41 -2.08 -38.41
N GLY A 354 -15.92 -3.32 -38.50
CA GLY A 354 -14.58 -3.65 -39.02
C GLY A 354 -13.44 -2.92 -38.30
N ALA A 355 -12.61 -2.16 -39.02
CA ALA A 355 -11.48 -1.44 -38.43
C ALA A 355 -11.89 -0.42 -37.36
N ALA A 356 -13.09 0.19 -37.48
CA ALA A 356 -13.59 1.12 -36.47
C ALA A 356 -13.98 0.41 -35.17
N TRP A 357 -14.41 -0.86 -35.25
CA TRP A 357 -14.64 -1.71 -34.08
C TRP A 357 -13.33 -2.02 -33.34
N GLU A 358 -12.27 -2.37 -34.07
CA GLU A 358 -10.94 -2.62 -33.48
C GLU A 358 -10.38 -1.37 -32.79
N ALA A 359 -10.49 -0.20 -33.43
CA ALA A 359 -10.09 1.07 -32.81
C ALA A 359 -10.92 1.41 -31.56
N ALA A 360 -12.24 1.18 -31.58
CA ALA A 360 -13.10 1.38 -30.42
C ALA A 360 -12.76 0.43 -29.26
N LYS A 361 -12.45 -0.85 -29.55
CA LYS A 361 -11.96 -1.82 -28.55
C LYS A 361 -10.63 -1.39 -27.96
N ARG A 362 -9.69 -0.90 -28.76
CA ARG A 362 -8.41 -0.36 -28.27
C ARG A 362 -8.63 0.83 -27.33
N MET A 363 -9.46 1.80 -27.72
CA MET A 363 -9.82 2.94 -26.86
C MET A 363 -10.45 2.49 -25.54
N ALA A 364 -11.39 1.54 -25.59
CA ALA A 364 -12.02 0.97 -24.41
C ALA A 364 -11.02 0.23 -23.51
N ARG A 365 -10.06 -0.51 -24.07
CA ARG A 365 -8.99 -1.19 -23.33
C ARG A 365 -8.01 -0.22 -22.68
N VAL A 366 -7.60 0.85 -23.38
CA VAL A 366 -6.75 1.90 -22.80
C VAL A 366 -7.47 2.62 -21.66
N SER A 367 -8.76 2.91 -21.84
CA SER A 367 -9.61 3.44 -20.77
C SER A 367 -9.70 2.48 -19.57
N ALA A 368 -9.90 1.18 -19.81
CA ALA A 368 -9.90 0.18 -18.74
C ALA A 368 -8.52 0.06 -18.05
N THR A 369 -7.43 0.28 -18.78
CA THR A 369 -6.06 0.29 -18.24
C THR A 369 -5.84 1.47 -17.31
N LEU A 370 -6.29 2.67 -17.69
CA LEU A 370 -6.23 3.81 -16.78
C LEU A 370 -7.15 3.63 -15.56
N ASP A 371 -8.34 3.03 -15.74
CA ASP A 371 -9.27 2.76 -14.64
C ASP A 371 -8.70 1.75 -13.63
N VAL A 372 -8.05 0.68 -14.10
CA VAL A 372 -7.42 -0.29 -13.19
C VAL A 372 -6.23 0.34 -12.47
N GLU A 373 -5.37 1.11 -13.16
CA GLU A 373 -4.21 1.71 -12.52
C GLU A 373 -4.61 2.70 -11.43
N LEU A 374 -5.57 3.59 -11.70
CA LEU A 374 -6.04 4.56 -10.70
C LEU A 374 -7.01 3.96 -9.68
N GLY A 375 -7.90 3.07 -10.10
CA GLY A 375 -8.97 2.48 -9.30
C GLY A 375 -8.54 1.21 -8.60
N ASN A 376 -8.44 0.11 -9.34
CA ASN A 376 -8.27 -1.23 -8.76
C ASN A 376 -6.88 -1.46 -8.15
N HIS A 377 -5.86 -0.74 -8.63
CA HIS A 377 -4.48 -0.86 -8.20
C HIS A 377 -4.11 0.26 -7.22
N LEU A 378 -3.91 1.49 -7.68
CA LEU A 378 -3.47 2.60 -6.83
C LEU A 378 -4.54 2.99 -5.78
N GLY A 379 -5.80 3.15 -6.19
CA GLY A 379 -6.88 3.53 -5.29
C GLY A 379 -7.21 2.46 -4.25
N GLN A 380 -7.64 1.27 -4.69
CA GLN A 380 -8.12 0.17 -3.83
C GLN A 380 -7.01 -0.55 -3.06
N CYS A 381 -5.81 -0.64 -3.61
CA CYS A 381 -4.70 -1.31 -2.93
C CYS A 381 -3.85 -0.27 -2.21
N HIS A 382 -3.11 0.57 -2.94
CA HIS A 382 -2.12 1.45 -2.31
C HIS A 382 -2.73 2.44 -1.31
N PHE A 383 -3.57 3.36 -1.75
CA PHE A 383 -4.07 4.45 -0.89
C PHE A 383 -5.14 3.98 0.08
N ASN A 384 -5.99 3.05 -0.35
CA ASN A 384 -6.98 2.47 0.54
C ASN A 384 -6.33 1.59 1.62
N VAL A 385 -5.22 0.89 1.40
CA VAL A 385 -4.51 0.17 2.47
C VAL A 385 -3.69 1.11 3.35
N GLU A 386 -3.15 2.20 2.80
CA GLU A 386 -2.36 3.20 3.54
C GLU A 386 -3.12 3.81 4.72
N GLN A 387 -4.40 4.18 4.54
CA GLN A 387 -5.20 4.73 5.65
C GLN A 387 -5.33 3.73 6.82
N TYR A 388 -5.42 2.42 6.53
CA TYR A 388 -5.44 1.39 7.57
C TYR A 388 -4.06 1.19 8.18
N ALA A 389 -2.99 1.30 7.39
CA ALA A 389 -1.62 1.24 7.91
C ALA A 389 -1.38 2.36 8.94
N ILE A 390 -1.70 3.61 8.58
CA ILE A 390 -1.49 4.75 9.47
C ILE A 390 -2.30 4.58 10.76
N ALA A 391 -3.62 4.34 10.64
CA ALA A 391 -4.47 4.17 11.81
C ALA A 391 -4.05 2.98 12.68
N ALA A 392 -3.63 1.85 12.09
CA ALA A 392 -3.17 0.70 12.85
C ALA A 392 -1.89 1.03 13.63
N HIS A 393 -0.87 1.61 12.98
CA HIS A 393 0.40 1.97 13.62
C HIS A 393 0.25 3.05 14.69
N ARG A 394 -0.72 3.96 14.54
CA ARG A 394 -1.06 4.98 15.54
C ARG A 394 -1.75 4.40 16.78
N ASN A 395 -2.52 3.31 16.65
CA ASN A 395 -3.48 2.92 17.68
C ASN A 395 -3.33 1.49 18.25
N LEU A 396 -2.77 0.54 17.51
CA LEU A 396 -2.66 -0.88 17.91
C LEU A 396 -1.25 -1.19 18.43
N ARG A 397 -1.12 -1.44 19.73
CA ARG A 397 0.15 -1.71 20.43
C ARG A 397 0.08 -2.91 21.34
N ARG A 398 -0.89 -2.94 22.26
CA ARG A 398 -1.13 -4.07 23.17
C ARG A 398 -2.13 -5.06 22.60
N ASN A 399 -3.02 -4.61 21.73
CA ASN A 399 -4.06 -5.46 21.18
C ASN A 399 -3.45 -6.49 20.20
N PRO A 400 -3.72 -7.81 20.36
CA PRO A 400 -3.26 -8.86 19.46
C PRO A 400 -3.62 -8.65 17.99
N LEU A 401 -4.64 -7.83 17.70
CA LEU A 401 -4.98 -7.42 16.34
C LEU A 401 -3.77 -6.94 15.53
N ARG A 402 -2.76 -6.35 16.19
CA ARG A 402 -1.52 -5.94 15.53
C ARG A 402 -0.74 -7.13 14.92
N TRP A 403 -0.79 -8.31 15.54
CA TRP A 403 -0.12 -9.51 15.02
C TRP A 403 -0.79 -10.00 13.74
N LEU A 404 -2.10 -9.77 13.62
CA LEU A 404 -2.86 -10.12 12.43
C LEU A 404 -2.65 -9.09 11.30
N LEU A 405 -2.65 -7.79 11.60
CA LEU A 405 -2.69 -6.74 10.57
C LEU A 405 -1.30 -6.19 10.15
N MET A 406 -0.38 -5.95 11.09
CA MET A 406 0.87 -5.24 10.82
C MET A 406 1.75 -5.88 9.73
N PRO A 407 1.84 -7.22 9.60
CA PRO A 407 2.63 -7.83 8.53
C PRO A 407 2.17 -7.42 7.12
N HIS A 408 0.88 -7.10 6.98
CA HIS A 408 0.21 -6.71 5.74
C HIS A 408 0.19 -5.19 5.50
N LEU A 409 0.42 -4.39 6.54
CA LEU A 409 0.34 -2.93 6.52
C LEU A 409 1.71 -2.24 6.46
N ARG A 410 2.80 -2.96 6.72
CA ARG A 410 4.15 -2.38 6.64
C ARG A 410 4.53 -2.03 5.19
N GLU A 411 5.41 -1.04 5.07
CA GLU A 411 6.06 -0.60 3.82
C GLU A 411 5.14 0.04 2.75
N VAL A 412 3.80 -0.09 2.83
CA VAL A 412 2.86 0.56 1.88
C VAL A 412 3.04 2.08 1.82
N VAL A 413 3.25 2.72 2.96
CA VAL A 413 3.51 4.17 3.05
C VAL A 413 4.79 4.57 2.29
N LEU A 414 5.81 3.71 2.26
CA LEU A 414 7.08 4.00 1.61
C LEU A 414 6.95 3.95 0.09
N ILE A 415 6.23 2.94 -0.43
CA ILE A 415 6.05 2.79 -1.87
C ILE A 415 5.09 3.86 -2.39
N ASN A 416 4.07 4.22 -1.60
CA ASN A 416 3.14 5.30 -1.94
C ASN A 416 3.82 6.66 -1.92
N HIS A 417 4.72 6.91 -0.96
CA HIS A 417 5.52 8.13 -0.96
C HIS A 417 6.45 8.17 -2.17
N SER A 418 7.14 7.07 -2.47
CA SER A 418 8.00 6.96 -3.66
C SER A 418 7.22 7.26 -4.94
N ALA A 419 6.01 6.70 -5.08
CA ALA A 419 5.12 6.89 -6.23
C ALA A 419 4.74 8.37 -6.49
N ASN A 420 4.69 9.22 -5.47
CA ASN A 420 4.39 10.65 -5.62
C ASN A 420 5.43 11.39 -6.49
N GLY A 421 6.67 10.90 -6.56
CA GLY A 421 7.73 11.52 -7.34
C GLY A 421 7.90 10.98 -8.76
N PHE A 422 7.38 9.78 -9.06
CA PHE A 422 7.61 9.13 -10.36
C PHE A 422 6.38 8.55 -11.07
N LEU A 423 5.28 8.22 -10.36
CA LEU A 423 4.04 7.71 -10.96
C LEU A 423 2.97 8.79 -11.04
N VAL A 424 2.71 9.48 -9.94
CA VAL A 424 1.73 10.57 -9.84
C VAL A 424 2.43 11.90 -9.56
N GLY A 425 1.67 12.99 -9.42
CA GLY A 425 2.22 14.33 -9.26
C GLY A 425 2.59 14.99 -10.61
N PRO A 426 3.19 16.18 -10.60
CA PRO A 426 3.33 17.03 -11.80
C PRO A 426 4.26 16.45 -12.87
N THR A 427 5.18 15.57 -12.48
CA THR A 427 6.14 14.92 -13.40
C THR A 427 5.96 13.40 -13.49
N GLY A 428 4.99 12.86 -12.75
CA GLY A 428 4.70 11.44 -12.69
C GLY A 428 4.30 10.85 -14.04
N TYR A 429 4.67 9.59 -14.26
CA TYR A 429 4.38 8.89 -15.51
C TYR A 429 2.88 8.84 -15.83
N ILE A 430 2.01 8.55 -14.87
CA ILE A 430 0.55 8.49 -15.10
C ILE A 430 0.02 9.87 -15.52
N SER A 431 0.51 10.94 -14.90
CA SER A 431 0.13 12.32 -15.24
C SER A 431 0.57 12.73 -16.65
N ARG A 432 1.71 12.21 -17.14
CA ARG A 432 2.23 12.53 -18.48
C ARG A 432 1.68 11.63 -19.58
N ALA A 433 1.51 10.34 -19.28
CA ALA A 433 1.15 9.32 -20.27
C ALA A 433 -0.36 9.04 -20.36
N SER A 434 -1.16 9.60 -19.45
CA SER A 434 -2.63 9.54 -19.52
C SER A 434 -3.20 10.87 -19.98
N ALA A 435 -4.50 10.89 -20.28
CA ALA A 435 -5.19 12.12 -20.67
C ALA A 435 -5.61 13.01 -19.50
N LEU A 436 -5.43 12.58 -18.26
CA LEU A 436 -5.86 13.34 -17.10
C LEU A 436 -4.76 14.30 -16.66
N THR A 437 -5.13 15.53 -16.28
CA THR A 437 -4.20 16.43 -15.58
C THR A 437 -3.90 15.89 -14.18
N GLU A 438 -2.88 16.42 -13.51
CA GLU A 438 -2.64 16.13 -12.10
C GLU A 438 -3.89 16.42 -11.24
N GLY A 439 -4.58 17.54 -11.49
CA GLY A 439 -5.84 17.87 -10.83
C GLY A 439 -6.94 16.85 -11.10
N GLY A 440 -7.07 16.39 -12.35
CA GLY A 440 -8.00 15.33 -12.74
C GLY A 440 -7.71 13.99 -12.06
N ILE A 441 -6.43 13.60 -11.94
CA ILE A 441 -5.99 12.40 -11.24
C ILE A 441 -6.31 12.50 -9.75
N ASN A 442 -5.95 13.61 -9.09
CA ASN A 442 -6.20 13.83 -7.67
C ASN A 442 -7.71 13.77 -7.36
N GLN A 443 -8.54 14.41 -8.18
CA GLN A 443 -9.99 14.36 -8.03
C GLN A 443 -10.56 12.94 -8.29
N ARG A 444 -10.00 12.19 -9.26
CA ARG A 444 -10.38 10.79 -9.49
C ARG A 444 -10.08 9.94 -8.26
N LEU A 445 -8.90 10.08 -7.67
CA LEU A 445 -8.48 9.35 -6.48
C LEU A 445 -9.35 9.71 -5.27
N GLU A 446 -9.65 11.00 -5.04
CA GLU A 446 -10.57 11.42 -3.98
C GLU A 446 -11.96 10.78 -4.13
N HIS A 447 -12.51 10.78 -5.35
CA HIS A 447 -13.79 10.12 -5.64
C HIS A 447 -13.74 8.60 -5.43
N LEU A 448 -12.62 7.96 -5.75
CA LEU A 448 -12.43 6.52 -5.57
C LEU A 448 -12.34 6.16 -4.09
N LEU A 449 -11.48 6.84 -3.33
CA LEU A 449 -11.35 6.66 -1.88
C LEU A 449 -12.66 6.98 -1.16
N GLY A 450 -13.41 7.98 -1.64
CA GLY A 450 -14.75 8.31 -1.19
C GLY A 450 -15.79 7.20 -1.43
N SER A 451 -15.48 6.20 -2.26
CA SER A 451 -16.39 5.10 -2.62
C SER A 451 -16.03 3.76 -1.97
N TYR A 452 -14.93 3.70 -1.22
CA TYR A 452 -14.44 2.47 -0.60
C TYR A 452 -14.82 2.39 0.87
N ASP A 453 -15.40 1.26 1.26
CA ASP A 453 -15.77 0.95 2.63
C ASP A 453 -15.62 -0.56 2.83
N TRP A 454 -15.15 -0.98 4.01
CA TRP A 454 -15.03 -2.40 4.35
C TRP A 454 -16.40 -3.00 4.67
N LYS A 455 -17.35 -2.18 5.12
CA LYS A 455 -18.64 -2.67 5.63
C LYS A 455 -19.50 -3.21 4.50
N GLY A 456 -19.84 -4.50 4.59
CA GLY A 456 -20.62 -5.20 3.58
C GLY A 456 -19.82 -5.61 2.34
N PHE A 457 -18.49 -5.41 2.35
CA PHE A 457 -17.64 -5.90 1.28
C PHE A 457 -17.63 -7.43 1.23
N ALA A 458 -17.77 -7.94 0.02
CA ALA A 458 -17.39 -9.29 -0.36
C ALA A 458 -16.93 -9.24 -1.83
N PRO A 459 -15.97 -10.09 -2.24
CA PRO A 459 -15.60 -10.21 -3.64
C PRO A 459 -16.81 -10.50 -4.52
N ALA A 460 -16.77 -10.07 -5.78
CA ALA A 460 -17.82 -10.35 -6.74
C ALA A 460 -18.00 -11.86 -6.98
N THR A 461 -19.23 -12.28 -7.25
CA THR A 461 -19.49 -13.65 -7.68
C THR A 461 -19.07 -13.84 -9.14
N PRO A 462 -18.56 -15.02 -9.52
CA PRO A 462 -18.25 -15.32 -10.92
C PRO A 462 -19.45 -15.08 -11.84
N VAL A 463 -19.21 -14.49 -13.01
CA VAL A 463 -20.28 -14.23 -13.99
C VAL A 463 -20.48 -15.42 -14.94
N CYS A 464 -19.43 -16.21 -15.13
CA CYS A 464 -19.40 -17.46 -15.87
C CYS A 464 -18.32 -18.38 -15.30
N GLU A 465 -18.29 -19.64 -15.74
CA GLU A 465 -17.27 -20.63 -15.36
C GLU A 465 -15.85 -20.20 -15.73
N GLY A 466 -15.70 -19.41 -16.80
CA GLY A 466 -14.40 -18.84 -17.20
C GLY A 466 -13.92 -17.67 -16.34
N HIS A 467 -14.74 -17.13 -15.42
CA HIS A 467 -14.36 -15.97 -14.60
C HIS A 467 -13.44 -16.38 -13.43
N ARG A 468 -12.19 -16.71 -13.76
CA ARG A 468 -11.15 -17.20 -12.84
C ARG A 468 -10.79 -16.20 -11.73
N TYR A 469 -10.71 -14.90 -12.04
CA TYR A 469 -10.41 -13.87 -11.02
C TYR A 469 -11.42 -13.93 -9.86
N ALA A 470 -12.72 -13.86 -10.17
CA ALA A 470 -13.75 -13.92 -9.14
C ALA A 470 -13.72 -15.24 -8.36
N GLN A 471 -13.48 -16.38 -9.02
CA GLN A 471 -13.35 -17.67 -8.35
C GLN A 471 -12.16 -17.69 -7.38
N ALA A 472 -10.99 -17.22 -7.82
CA ALA A 472 -9.80 -17.15 -7.00
C ALA A 472 -9.98 -16.18 -5.83
N GLY A 473 -10.63 -15.03 -6.07
CA GLY A 473 -10.97 -14.05 -5.05
C GLY A 473 -11.93 -14.60 -4.01
N GLN A 474 -12.95 -15.35 -4.40
CA GLN A 474 -13.87 -16.04 -3.47
C GLN A 474 -13.15 -17.10 -2.64
N LEU A 475 -12.30 -17.92 -3.26
CA LEU A 475 -11.51 -18.93 -2.56
C LEU A 475 -10.57 -18.27 -1.55
N PHE A 476 -9.80 -17.27 -1.98
CA PHE A 476 -8.87 -16.55 -1.11
C PHE A 476 -9.61 -15.86 0.04
N TRP A 477 -10.72 -15.18 -0.26
CA TRP A 477 -11.58 -14.58 0.75
C TRP A 477 -12.03 -15.62 1.75
N LYS A 478 -12.57 -16.77 1.33
CA LYS A 478 -12.98 -17.88 2.21
C LYS A 478 -11.85 -18.29 3.16
N LEU A 479 -10.65 -18.56 2.64
CA LEU A 479 -9.50 -18.98 3.45
C LEU A 479 -9.03 -17.89 4.43
N LEU A 480 -9.08 -16.61 4.04
CA LEU A 480 -8.85 -15.52 4.99
C LEU A 480 -9.87 -15.52 6.13
N GLY A 481 -11.14 -15.80 5.83
CA GLY A 481 -12.19 -15.93 6.84
C GLY A 481 -11.86 -17.02 7.85
N GLU A 482 -11.48 -18.21 7.37
CA GLU A 482 -11.05 -19.34 8.23
C GLU A 482 -9.84 -18.97 9.09
N HIS A 483 -8.85 -18.28 8.50
CA HIS A 483 -7.66 -17.83 9.24
C HIS A 483 -8.02 -16.84 10.37
N ILE A 484 -8.87 -15.86 10.06
CA ILE A 484 -9.28 -14.80 10.99
C ILE A 484 -10.19 -15.36 12.08
N ASP A 485 -11.14 -16.23 11.75
CA ASP A 485 -12.00 -16.86 12.76
C ASP A 485 -11.17 -17.69 13.74
N ALA A 486 -10.18 -18.44 13.24
CA ALA A 486 -9.27 -19.17 14.11
C ALA A 486 -8.40 -18.23 14.97
N PHE A 487 -7.95 -17.09 14.43
CA PHE A 487 -7.19 -16.10 15.20
C PHE A 487 -8.03 -15.48 16.32
N PHE A 488 -9.28 -15.12 16.06
CA PHE A 488 -10.19 -14.59 17.07
C PHE A 488 -10.65 -15.64 18.08
N ALA A 489 -10.72 -16.91 17.69
CA ALA A 489 -10.95 -18.00 18.65
C ALA A 489 -9.79 -18.14 19.64
N GLU A 490 -8.56 -17.88 19.19
CA GLU A 490 -7.34 -17.97 20.00
C GLU A 490 -7.10 -16.72 20.86
N HIS A 491 -7.26 -15.53 20.30
CA HIS A 491 -6.88 -14.26 20.93
C HIS A 491 -8.06 -13.33 21.25
N GLY A 492 -9.30 -13.75 20.99
CA GLY A 492 -10.49 -12.89 21.11
C GLY A 492 -10.64 -12.24 22.49
N ALA A 493 -10.42 -12.99 23.56
CA ALA A 493 -10.51 -12.45 24.92
C ALA A 493 -9.47 -11.33 25.18
N GLU A 494 -8.25 -11.45 24.65
CA GLU A 494 -7.22 -10.42 24.76
C GLU A 494 -7.53 -9.21 23.88
N ILE A 495 -8.08 -9.43 22.69
CA ILE A 495 -8.55 -8.36 21.80
C ILE A 495 -9.66 -7.54 22.49
N GLU A 496 -10.63 -8.20 23.12
CA GLU A 496 -11.71 -7.53 23.85
C GLU A 496 -11.20 -6.83 25.12
N ALA A 497 -10.20 -7.40 25.81
CA ALA A 497 -9.57 -6.75 26.96
C ALA A 497 -8.84 -5.45 26.58
N GLN A 498 -8.35 -5.35 25.35
CA GLN A 498 -7.67 -4.16 24.80
C GLN A 498 -8.55 -3.41 23.79
N TRP A 499 -9.89 -3.46 23.93
CA TRP A 499 -10.84 -2.88 22.98
C TRP A 499 -10.72 -1.36 22.83
N GLN A 500 -10.17 -0.66 23.83
CA GLN A 500 -9.86 0.76 23.72
C GLN A 500 -8.98 1.07 22.50
N GLU A 501 -7.99 0.23 22.19
CA GLU A 501 -7.16 0.42 20.99
C GLU A 501 -7.97 0.24 19.69
N VAL A 502 -8.93 -0.68 19.68
CA VAL A 502 -9.87 -0.87 18.54
C VAL A 502 -10.76 0.36 18.37
N HIS A 503 -11.24 0.94 19.47
CA HIS A 503 -12.01 2.17 19.44
C HIS A 503 -11.21 3.35 18.87
N ARG A 504 -9.98 3.57 19.35
CA ARG A 504 -9.09 4.63 18.84
C ARG A 504 -8.74 4.40 17.37
N PHE A 505 -8.44 3.16 16.98
CA PHE A 505 -8.25 2.77 15.58
C PHE A 505 -9.47 3.11 14.70
N SER A 506 -10.68 2.75 15.16
CA SER A 506 -11.94 3.04 14.47
C SER A 506 -12.19 4.54 14.32
N ASP A 507 -12.00 5.32 15.38
CA ASP A 507 -12.18 6.77 15.34
C ASP A 507 -11.17 7.45 14.41
N ASP A 508 -9.90 7.04 14.48
CA ASP A 508 -8.82 7.60 13.66
C ASP A 508 -9.05 7.33 12.17
N LEU A 509 -9.46 6.10 11.81
CA LEU A 509 -9.86 5.73 10.44
C LEU A 509 -10.99 6.60 9.91
N VAL A 510 -12.08 6.71 10.67
CA VAL A 510 -13.27 7.45 10.23
C VAL A 510 -12.96 8.92 10.09
N ALA A 511 -12.24 9.51 11.06
CA ALA A 511 -11.91 10.93 11.07
C ALA A 511 -11.09 11.34 9.84
N HIS A 512 -10.12 10.52 9.41
CA HIS A 512 -9.19 10.86 8.33
C HIS A 512 -9.63 10.35 6.94
N SER A 513 -10.59 9.43 6.86
CA SER A 513 -11.09 8.96 5.56
C SER A 513 -11.72 10.09 4.71
N ALA A 514 -11.69 9.90 3.39
CA ALA A 514 -12.31 10.83 2.45
C ALA A 514 -13.82 10.98 2.70
N PRO A 515 -14.45 12.12 2.35
CA PRO A 515 -15.90 12.22 2.29
C PRO A 515 -16.49 11.16 1.34
N ALA A 516 -17.63 10.59 1.72
CA ALA A 516 -18.30 9.61 0.91
C ALA A 516 -18.71 10.23 -0.44
N PHE A 517 -18.33 9.56 -1.53
CA PHE A 517 -18.59 10.00 -2.88
C PHE A 517 -19.52 9.03 -3.60
N VAL A 518 -20.70 9.52 -3.98
CA VAL A 518 -21.62 8.84 -4.87
C VAL A 518 -21.84 9.72 -6.09
N CYS A 519 -21.38 9.25 -7.24
CA CYS A 519 -21.49 10.01 -8.49
C CYS A 519 -22.95 10.33 -8.83
N ARG A 520 -23.17 11.42 -9.57
CA ARG A 520 -24.50 11.92 -9.91
C ARG A 520 -25.40 10.87 -10.54
N TYR A 521 -24.85 10.01 -11.41
CA TYR A 521 -25.60 8.93 -12.05
C TYR A 521 -26.15 7.93 -11.03
N LEU A 522 -25.29 7.42 -10.15
CA LEU A 522 -25.70 6.46 -9.12
C LEU A 522 -26.67 7.10 -8.14
N ARG A 523 -26.39 8.33 -7.68
CA ARG A 523 -27.26 9.08 -6.76
C ARG A 523 -28.69 9.20 -7.29
N ALA A 524 -28.86 9.39 -8.60
CA ALA A 524 -30.17 9.51 -9.24
C ALA A 524 -30.90 8.17 -9.42
N LYS A 525 -30.18 7.03 -9.50
CA LYS A 525 -30.74 5.75 -9.99
C LYS A 525 -30.75 4.61 -8.97
N VAL A 526 -29.89 4.63 -7.95
CA VAL A 526 -29.69 3.47 -7.07
C VAL A 526 -30.21 3.67 -5.64
N PRO A 527 -29.88 4.76 -4.91
CA PRO A 527 -30.33 4.95 -3.54
C PRO A 527 -31.86 4.94 -3.42
N GLY A 528 -32.38 4.17 -2.46
CA GLY A 528 -33.82 4.04 -2.19
C GLY A 528 -34.63 3.40 -3.32
N LYS A 529 -33.98 2.85 -4.35
CA LYS A 529 -34.64 2.25 -5.54
C LYS A 529 -34.23 0.79 -5.72
N GLU A 530 -35.15 0.01 -6.23
CA GLU A 530 -34.88 -1.35 -6.69
C GLU A 530 -34.08 -1.27 -8.00
N ALA A 531 -32.75 -1.33 -7.89
CA ALA A 531 -31.82 -1.30 -9.02
C ALA A 531 -31.25 -2.69 -9.27
N LEU A 532 -32.07 -3.60 -9.80
CA LEU A 532 -31.68 -5.00 -10.08
C LEU A 532 -30.46 -5.12 -11.00
N TRP A 533 -30.19 -4.09 -11.80
CA TRP A 533 -29.03 -4.05 -12.68
C TRP A 533 -27.71 -3.73 -11.96
N PHE A 534 -27.78 -3.07 -10.79
CA PHE A 534 -26.60 -2.58 -10.08
C PHE A 534 -26.00 -3.69 -9.22
N VAL A 535 -24.76 -4.06 -9.51
CA VAL A 535 -24.01 -5.01 -8.67
C VAL A 535 -23.55 -4.29 -7.41
N ARG A 536 -23.88 -4.87 -6.26
CA ARG A 536 -23.59 -4.31 -4.92
C ARG A 536 -22.33 -4.88 -4.27
N SER A 537 -21.87 -6.06 -4.70
CA SER A 537 -20.60 -6.63 -4.22
C SER A 537 -19.45 -5.68 -4.53
N GLU A 538 -18.44 -5.64 -3.66
CA GLU A 538 -17.29 -4.74 -3.76
C GLU A 538 -17.61 -3.23 -3.75
N ARG A 539 -18.85 -2.82 -3.40
CA ARG A 539 -19.25 -1.42 -3.35
C ARG A 539 -19.83 -1.06 -1.98
N MET A 540 -19.57 0.16 -1.52
CA MET A 540 -20.12 0.67 -0.27
C MET A 540 -21.67 0.71 -0.27
N ASP A 541 -22.27 0.70 0.91
CA ASP A 541 -23.71 0.90 1.04
C ASP A 541 -24.12 2.31 0.63
N LEU A 542 -24.53 2.46 -0.64
CA LEU A 542 -24.97 3.74 -1.18
C LEU A 542 -26.13 4.35 -0.38
N GLY A 543 -27.02 3.56 0.22
CA GLY A 543 -28.14 4.08 1.01
C GLY A 543 -27.66 4.85 2.23
N ALA A 544 -26.66 4.31 2.93
CA ALA A 544 -26.04 4.96 4.09
C ALA A 544 -25.12 6.14 3.71
N LYS A 545 -24.65 6.20 2.46
CA LYS A 545 -23.57 7.10 2.03
C LYS A 545 -24.01 8.28 1.15
N VAL A 546 -25.31 8.44 0.88
CA VAL A 546 -25.86 9.58 0.10
C VAL A 546 -26.37 10.76 0.93
N ALA A 547 -26.24 10.75 2.25
CA ALA A 547 -26.69 11.84 3.11
C ALA A 547 -25.96 13.17 2.82
N GLU A 548 -26.59 14.31 3.13
CA GLU A 548 -25.99 15.65 3.04
C GLU A 548 -25.93 16.30 4.44
N PRO A 549 -24.74 16.76 4.92
CA PRO A 549 -23.42 16.65 4.28
C PRO A 549 -22.95 15.19 4.15
N PRO A 550 -22.07 14.89 3.17
CA PRO A 550 -21.62 13.52 2.94
C PRO A 550 -20.95 12.97 4.20
N PRO A 551 -21.34 11.77 4.67
CA PRO A 551 -20.63 11.11 5.77
C PRO A 551 -19.22 10.74 5.33
N LYS A 552 -18.40 10.27 6.26
CA LYS A 552 -17.09 9.69 5.94
C LYS A 552 -17.23 8.37 5.19
N ALA A 553 -16.32 8.11 4.24
CA ALA A 553 -16.36 6.94 3.37
C ALA A 553 -16.19 5.64 4.14
N VAL A 554 -15.24 5.58 5.07
CA VAL A 554 -15.01 4.41 5.92
C VAL A 554 -16.03 4.37 7.05
N SER A 555 -16.67 3.22 7.26
CA SER A 555 -17.58 2.99 8.38
C SER A 555 -16.83 2.71 9.69
N ALA A 556 -17.38 3.16 10.82
CA ALA A 556 -16.84 2.85 12.14
C ALA A 556 -17.03 1.35 12.47
N VAL A 557 -16.00 0.72 13.04
CA VAL A 557 -16.11 -0.64 13.62
C VAL A 557 -16.83 -0.59 14.96
N THR A 558 -16.44 0.37 15.80
CA THR A 558 -16.99 0.62 17.14
C THR A 558 -16.91 2.10 17.47
N ARG A 559 -17.71 2.53 18.44
CA ARG A 559 -17.71 3.88 19.03
C ARG A 559 -17.65 3.83 20.56
N THR A 560 -17.27 2.68 21.12
CA THR A 560 -17.35 2.42 22.55
C THR A 560 -16.10 1.70 23.04
N GLU A 561 -15.76 1.89 24.32
CA GLU A 561 -14.57 1.30 24.95
C GLU A 561 -14.71 -0.22 25.23
N ARG A 562 -15.87 -0.81 24.95
CA ARG A 562 -16.13 -2.25 25.06
C ARG A 562 -16.96 -2.72 23.86
N PRO A 563 -16.70 -3.93 23.35
CA PRO A 563 -17.41 -4.42 22.17
C PRO A 563 -18.92 -4.51 22.42
N GLN A 564 -19.70 -3.98 21.49
CA GLN A 564 -21.15 -4.18 21.42
C GLN A 564 -21.50 -5.39 20.55
N ALA A 565 -22.76 -5.82 20.61
CA ALA A 565 -23.26 -6.93 19.80
C ALA A 565 -22.95 -6.71 18.30
N GLY A 566 -22.24 -7.65 17.70
CA GLY A 566 -21.84 -7.62 16.29
C GLY A 566 -20.56 -6.84 15.96
N GLU A 567 -19.98 -6.08 16.90
CA GLU A 567 -18.76 -5.30 16.61
C GLU A 567 -17.51 -6.17 16.46
N VAL A 568 -17.45 -7.32 17.13
CA VAL A 568 -16.36 -8.30 16.92
C VAL A 568 -16.42 -8.89 15.50
N GLU A 569 -17.62 -9.22 15.00
CA GLU A 569 -17.81 -9.71 13.63
C GLU A 569 -17.55 -8.62 12.58
N ALA A 570 -17.89 -7.37 12.90
CA ALA A 570 -17.51 -6.21 12.10
C ALA A 570 -15.98 -6.05 12.03
N LEU A 571 -15.28 -6.19 13.16
CA LEU A 571 -13.82 -6.13 13.22
C LEU A 571 -13.17 -7.24 12.40
N LYS A 572 -13.66 -8.48 12.49
CA LYS A 572 -13.20 -9.60 11.64
C LYS A 572 -13.39 -9.29 10.16
N SER A 573 -14.53 -8.72 9.79
CA SER A 573 -14.84 -8.32 8.40
C SER A 573 -13.88 -7.24 7.90
N LEU A 574 -13.56 -6.23 8.73
CA LEU A 574 -12.55 -5.23 8.43
C LEU A 574 -11.17 -5.87 8.24
N CYS A 575 -10.75 -6.78 9.12
CA CYS A 575 -9.45 -7.45 8.99
C CYS A 575 -9.35 -8.21 7.68
N ARG A 576 -10.41 -8.93 7.32
CA ARG A 576 -10.49 -9.69 6.07
C ARG A 576 -10.39 -8.78 4.85
N TYR A 577 -11.09 -7.65 4.87
CA TYR A 577 -11.02 -6.61 3.85
C TYR A 577 -9.60 -6.09 3.68
N VAL A 578 -8.97 -5.64 4.76
CA VAL A 578 -7.62 -5.07 4.74
C VAL A 578 -6.60 -6.07 4.18
N ILE A 579 -6.61 -7.31 4.69
CA ILE A 579 -5.67 -8.34 4.26
C ILE A 579 -5.92 -8.71 2.79
N PHE A 580 -7.17 -8.81 2.35
CA PHE A 580 -7.50 -9.12 0.95
C PHE A 580 -6.92 -8.08 -0.04
N PHE A 581 -7.04 -6.79 0.28
CA PHE A 581 -6.51 -5.71 -0.56
C PHE A 581 -4.99 -5.57 -0.48
N ALA A 582 -4.40 -5.82 0.69
CA ALA A 582 -2.94 -5.81 0.88
C ALA A 582 -2.22 -7.00 0.23
N THR A 583 -2.96 -8.07 -0.10
CA THR A 583 -2.39 -9.33 -0.61
C THR A 583 -2.96 -9.70 -1.98
N PHE A 584 -4.06 -10.46 -2.03
CA PHE A 584 -4.62 -11.04 -3.25
C PHE A 584 -4.94 -9.99 -4.32
N ARG A 585 -5.67 -8.92 -3.97
CA ARG A 585 -6.10 -7.93 -4.98
C ARG A 585 -4.88 -7.23 -5.59
N HIS A 586 -3.96 -6.77 -4.75
CA HIS A 586 -2.73 -6.14 -5.19
C HIS A 586 -1.89 -7.09 -6.05
N ALA A 587 -1.63 -8.31 -5.58
CA ALA A 587 -0.86 -9.30 -6.31
C ALA A 587 -1.48 -9.62 -7.68
N TRP A 588 -2.81 -9.72 -7.78
CA TRP A 588 -3.47 -9.97 -9.07
C TRP A 588 -3.26 -8.82 -10.05
N ALA A 589 -3.50 -7.58 -9.61
CA ALA A 589 -3.35 -6.40 -10.46
C ALA A 589 -1.88 -6.17 -10.85
N ASN A 590 -0.99 -6.14 -9.86
CA ASN A 590 0.43 -5.84 -10.04
C ASN A 590 1.16 -6.92 -10.88
N ASN A 591 0.99 -8.21 -10.54
CA ASN A 591 1.72 -9.28 -11.23
C ASN A 591 1.32 -9.42 -12.71
N LEU A 592 0.10 -9.02 -13.07
CA LEU A 592 -0.43 -9.07 -14.44
C LEU A 592 -0.15 -7.79 -15.25
N GLN A 593 0.40 -6.73 -14.66
CA GLN A 593 0.73 -5.50 -15.41
C GLN A 593 1.60 -5.77 -16.62
N TRP A 594 2.66 -6.59 -16.50
CA TRP A 594 3.49 -6.93 -17.66
C TRP A 594 2.74 -7.73 -18.73
N GLU A 595 1.80 -8.56 -18.31
CA GLU A 595 1.06 -9.43 -19.24
C GLU A 595 0.02 -8.63 -20.04
N ASP A 596 -0.54 -7.56 -19.49
CA ASP A 596 -1.57 -6.72 -20.13
C ASP A 596 -1.07 -5.37 -20.66
N ALA A 597 0.04 -4.84 -20.12
CA ALA A 597 0.63 -3.56 -20.49
C ALA A 597 2.09 -3.68 -20.96
N GLY A 598 2.62 -4.89 -21.15
CA GLY A 598 3.97 -5.10 -21.71
C GLY A 598 4.07 -4.94 -23.24
N GLU A 599 2.99 -4.53 -23.91
CA GLU A 599 2.95 -4.29 -25.36
C GLU A 599 2.39 -2.90 -25.68
N VAL A 600 3.23 -2.02 -26.22
CA VAL A 600 2.95 -0.59 -26.44
C VAL A 600 1.73 -0.35 -27.34
N LEU A 601 1.55 -1.17 -28.38
CA LEU A 601 0.45 -0.97 -29.33
C LEU A 601 -0.87 -1.58 -28.83
N TYR A 602 -0.80 -2.60 -28.00
CA TYR A 602 -1.97 -3.27 -27.43
C TYR A 602 -2.64 -2.43 -26.33
N SER A 603 -1.86 -1.93 -25.38
CA SER A 603 -2.34 -1.14 -24.25
C SER A 603 -1.37 -0.02 -23.86
N CYS A 604 -1.89 1.03 -23.24
CA CYS A 604 -1.17 2.18 -22.68
C CYS A 604 -2.12 2.96 -21.75
N LEU A 605 -1.67 4.11 -21.19
CA LEU A 605 -2.49 4.95 -20.30
C LEU A 605 -3.26 6.06 -21.02
N GLY A 606 -2.94 6.34 -22.28
CA GLY A 606 -3.57 7.39 -23.08
C GLY A 606 -3.25 7.21 -24.56
N LEU A 607 -4.22 7.49 -25.43
CA LEU A 607 -4.04 7.54 -26.88
C LEU A 607 -3.98 8.99 -27.34
N ARG A 608 -3.09 9.29 -28.28
CA ARG A 608 -2.96 10.62 -28.91
C ARG A 608 -3.86 10.72 -30.16
N TRP A 609 -4.00 11.93 -30.69
CA TRP A 609 -4.73 12.17 -31.92
C TRP A 609 -3.87 11.80 -33.15
N GLY A 610 -4.30 10.77 -33.89
CA GLY A 610 -3.64 10.33 -35.12
C GLY A 610 -4.13 11.08 -36.37
N LYS A 611 -3.63 10.66 -37.53
CA LYS A 611 -3.99 11.20 -38.84
C LYS A 611 -5.46 10.99 -39.18
N GLY A 612 -6.06 9.90 -38.71
CA GLY A 612 -7.49 9.61 -38.81
C GLY A 612 -8.33 10.13 -37.64
N GLY A 613 -7.75 10.93 -36.74
CA GLY A 613 -8.34 11.35 -35.47
C GLY A 613 -8.10 10.33 -34.34
N ALA A 614 -8.94 10.38 -33.30
CA ALA A 614 -8.79 9.58 -32.08
C ALA A 614 -9.07 8.08 -32.21
N LEU A 615 -9.64 7.61 -33.33
CA LEU A 615 -9.99 6.20 -33.56
C LEU A 615 -9.24 5.62 -34.75
N SER A 616 -7.96 5.97 -34.89
CA SER A 616 -7.10 5.40 -35.92
C SER A 616 -6.62 3.99 -35.54
N THR A 617 -6.18 3.22 -36.52
CA THR A 617 -5.70 1.84 -36.34
C THR A 617 -4.34 1.80 -35.63
N GLU A 618 -3.89 0.60 -35.22
CA GLU A 618 -2.54 0.41 -34.65
C GLU A 618 -1.41 0.69 -35.65
N GLU A 619 -1.71 0.78 -36.95
CA GLU A 619 -0.77 1.19 -38.00
C GLU A 619 -0.44 2.69 -37.93
N ASP A 620 -1.33 3.50 -37.35
CA ASP A 620 -1.11 4.93 -37.13
C ASP A 620 -0.34 5.17 -35.83
N LEU A 621 0.99 5.17 -35.95
CA LEU A 621 1.89 5.33 -34.81
C LEU A 621 1.80 6.71 -34.15
N ASP A 622 1.14 7.69 -34.78
CA ASP A 622 0.89 9.01 -34.16
C ASP A 622 -0.10 8.91 -32.99
N VAL A 623 -0.90 7.83 -32.92
CA VAL A 623 -1.85 7.55 -31.83
C VAL A 623 -1.18 6.92 -30.60
N ALA A 624 -0.08 6.16 -30.81
CA ALA A 624 0.63 5.47 -29.73
C ALA A 624 1.44 6.45 -28.86
N PRO A 625 1.89 6.05 -27.65
CA PRO A 625 2.84 6.83 -26.86
C PRO A 625 4.08 7.22 -27.67
N THR A 626 4.70 8.35 -27.35
CA THR A 626 5.97 8.73 -28.00
C THR A 626 7.07 7.72 -27.63
N PRO A 627 8.18 7.63 -28.40
CA PRO A 627 9.26 6.69 -28.11
C PRO A 627 9.83 6.80 -26.68
N ASP A 628 9.89 8.00 -26.10
CA ASP A 628 10.33 8.20 -24.71
C ASP A 628 9.31 7.68 -23.68
N GLU A 629 8.02 7.93 -23.91
CA GLU A 629 6.94 7.41 -23.06
C GLU A 629 6.80 5.89 -23.20
N ALA A 630 6.97 5.34 -24.40
CA ALA A 630 6.87 3.92 -24.69
C ALA A 630 7.99 3.12 -23.98
N THR A 631 9.24 3.61 -24.02
CA THR A 631 10.31 2.93 -23.27
C THR A 631 10.13 3.08 -21.76
N GLU A 632 9.55 4.18 -21.28
CA GLU A 632 9.29 4.35 -19.86
C GLU A 632 8.15 3.45 -19.39
N MET A 633 7.09 3.34 -20.18
CA MET A 633 5.97 2.43 -19.98
C MET A 633 6.46 1.00 -19.74
N LEU A 634 7.22 0.44 -20.69
CA LEU A 634 7.71 -0.94 -20.60
C LEU A 634 8.61 -1.13 -19.37
N TRP A 635 9.46 -0.14 -19.07
CA TRP A 635 10.31 -0.19 -17.90
C TRP A 635 9.50 -0.19 -16.60
N ILE A 636 8.48 0.67 -16.48
CA ILE A 636 7.61 0.74 -15.30
C ILE A 636 6.83 -0.57 -15.14
N SER A 637 6.11 -1.02 -16.17
CA SER A 637 5.30 -2.24 -16.09
C SER A 637 6.11 -3.47 -15.71
N TRP A 638 7.37 -3.57 -16.16
CA TRP A 638 8.27 -4.64 -15.73
C TRP A 638 8.74 -4.46 -14.29
N MET A 639 9.23 -3.27 -13.92
CA MET A 639 9.74 -2.99 -12.58
C MET A 639 8.70 -3.24 -11.50
N LEU A 640 7.46 -2.80 -11.74
CA LEU A 640 6.35 -2.99 -10.79
C LEU A 640 5.98 -4.47 -10.67
N SER A 641 5.80 -5.19 -11.79
CA SER A 641 5.32 -6.58 -11.76
C SER A 641 6.38 -7.66 -11.46
N LYS A 642 7.68 -7.34 -11.56
CA LYS A 642 8.76 -8.34 -11.45
C LYS A 642 9.68 -8.13 -10.26
N THR A 643 9.43 -7.13 -9.43
CA THR A 643 10.14 -6.99 -8.16
C THR A 643 9.49 -7.91 -7.12
N ASN A 644 10.23 -8.93 -6.68
CA ASN A 644 9.66 -10.05 -5.95
C ASN A 644 10.24 -10.14 -4.53
N TYR A 645 9.55 -9.60 -3.52
CA TYR A 645 9.93 -9.75 -2.12
C TYR A 645 8.75 -9.63 -1.15
N GLY A 646 8.71 -10.50 -0.14
CA GLY A 646 7.70 -10.45 0.91
C GLY A 646 6.44 -11.18 0.50
N PHE A 647 6.56 -12.43 0.09
CA PHE A 647 5.41 -13.29 -0.21
C PHE A 647 4.90 -14.01 1.02
N ILE A 648 3.61 -14.33 1.02
CA ILE A 648 2.98 -15.05 2.14
C ILE A 648 3.69 -16.38 2.37
N LEU A 649 3.92 -17.16 1.31
CA LEU A 649 4.43 -18.53 1.44
C LEU A 649 5.92 -18.62 1.79
N SER A 650 6.72 -17.64 1.39
CA SER A 650 8.13 -17.53 1.75
C SER A 650 8.32 -16.97 3.16
N ASN A 651 7.44 -16.07 3.60
CA ASN A 651 7.45 -15.47 4.94
C ASN A 651 8.85 -15.02 5.37
N GLU A 652 9.50 -14.24 4.50
CA GLU A 652 10.93 -13.85 4.62
C GLU A 652 11.24 -13.09 5.91
N GLU A 653 10.23 -12.44 6.49
CA GLU A 653 10.32 -11.65 7.71
C GLU A 653 9.93 -12.44 8.97
N GLU A 654 9.45 -13.68 8.80
CA GLU A 654 8.91 -14.53 9.87
C GLU A 654 7.78 -13.84 10.68
N ASP A 655 7.08 -12.86 10.09
CA ASP A 655 6.07 -12.02 10.74
C ASP A 655 4.63 -12.47 10.47
N LEU A 656 4.43 -13.46 9.59
CA LEU A 656 3.09 -14.01 9.31
C LEU A 656 2.79 -15.26 10.15
N HIS A 657 1.53 -15.37 10.56
CA HIS A 657 1.05 -16.52 11.32
C HIS A 657 1.07 -17.80 10.43
N PRO A 658 1.72 -18.91 10.87
CA PRO A 658 1.91 -20.12 10.07
C PRO A 658 0.64 -20.74 9.47
N ARG A 659 -0.50 -20.60 10.16
CA ARG A 659 -1.82 -21.06 9.68
C ARG A 659 -2.19 -20.51 8.30
N LEU A 660 -1.94 -19.22 8.02
CA LEU A 660 -2.27 -18.65 6.71
C LEU A 660 -1.43 -19.29 5.60
N LEU A 661 -0.15 -19.52 5.87
CA LEU A 661 0.76 -20.19 4.94
C LEU A 661 0.27 -21.61 4.63
N GLU A 662 -0.16 -22.35 5.66
CA GLU A 662 -0.62 -23.72 5.50
C GLU A 662 -1.93 -23.81 4.71
N LEU A 663 -2.88 -22.90 4.97
CA LEU A 663 -4.13 -22.81 4.19
C LEU A 663 -3.81 -22.57 2.70
N LEU A 664 -2.95 -21.59 2.39
CA LEU A 664 -2.61 -21.31 0.99
C LEU A 664 -1.81 -22.44 0.33
N ARG A 665 -0.92 -23.12 1.04
CA ARG A 665 -0.21 -24.30 0.52
C ARG A 665 -1.14 -25.45 0.22
N THR A 666 -2.08 -25.73 1.12
CA THR A 666 -3.07 -26.81 0.96
C THR A 666 -3.93 -26.60 -0.28
N HIS A 667 -4.28 -25.35 -0.58
CA HIS A 667 -5.12 -24.97 -1.72
C HIS A 667 -4.32 -24.54 -2.97
N ALA A 668 -3.00 -24.75 -3.01
CA ALA A 668 -2.15 -24.27 -4.10
C ALA A 668 -2.57 -24.81 -5.48
N ALA A 669 -3.02 -26.06 -5.55
CA ALA A 669 -3.49 -26.67 -6.80
C ALA A 669 -4.81 -26.05 -7.31
N GLU A 670 -5.72 -25.69 -6.39
CA GLU A 670 -6.98 -25.02 -6.75
C GLU A 670 -6.73 -23.62 -7.30
N PHE A 671 -5.82 -22.85 -6.68
CA PHE A 671 -5.41 -21.55 -7.20
C PHE A 671 -4.70 -21.65 -8.54
N ALA A 672 -3.80 -22.63 -8.71
CA ALA A 672 -3.11 -22.85 -9.97
C ALA A 672 -4.08 -23.15 -11.12
N ALA A 673 -5.14 -23.93 -10.86
CA ALA A 673 -6.20 -24.18 -11.84
C ALA A 673 -6.97 -22.90 -12.23
N LEU A 674 -7.00 -21.91 -11.35
CA LEU A 674 -7.58 -20.58 -11.57
C LEU A 674 -6.55 -19.57 -12.15
N GLY A 675 -5.33 -20.01 -12.46
CA GLY A 675 -4.30 -19.16 -13.04
C GLY A 675 -3.58 -18.26 -12.04
N LEU A 676 -3.65 -18.55 -10.74
CA LEU A 676 -2.88 -17.86 -9.70
C LEU A 676 -1.83 -18.79 -9.10
N ASP A 677 -0.56 -18.39 -9.17
CA ASP A 677 0.49 -19.02 -8.37
C ASP A 677 0.53 -18.40 -6.97
N VAL A 678 0.05 -19.13 -5.97
CA VAL A 678 0.04 -18.66 -4.57
C VAL A 678 1.43 -18.31 -4.01
N ARG A 679 2.51 -18.79 -4.65
CA ARG A 679 3.88 -18.44 -4.25
C ARG A 679 4.25 -16.99 -4.61
N THR A 680 3.51 -16.37 -5.52
CA THR A 680 3.72 -14.97 -5.94
C THR A 680 2.72 -14.01 -5.30
N VAL A 681 1.91 -14.48 -4.34
CA VAL A 681 0.99 -13.62 -3.59
C VAL A 681 1.77 -12.92 -2.48
N SER A 682 1.97 -11.61 -2.67
CA SER A 682 2.65 -10.75 -1.71
C SER A 682 1.87 -10.71 -0.39
N SER A 683 2.59 -10.65 0.73
CA SER A 683 2.01 -10.47 2.04
C SER A 683 1.68 -9.01 2.33
N ARG A 684 2.25 -8.07 1.57
CA ARG A 684 2.14 -6.62 1.77
C ARG A 684 2.35 -5.89 0.45
N ILE A 685 2.09 -4.59 0.46
CA ILE A 685 2.29 -3.70 -0.70
C ILE A 685 3.65 -3.01 -0.55
N ASN A 686 4.66 -3.47 -1.28
CA ASN A 686 6.02 -2.92 -1.24
C ASN A 686 6.77 -3.09 -2.57
N ILE A 687 6.30 -4.02 -3.41
CA ILE A 687 5.96 -3.91 -4.83
C ILE A 687 5.57 -5.31 -5.32
#